data_AF-A0A0A1XL89-F1
#
_entry.id   AF-A0A0A1XL89-F1
#
_cell.length_a   1.000
_cell.length_b   1.000
_cell.length_c   1.000
_cell.angle_alpha   90.00
_cell.angle_beta   90.00
_cell.angle_gamma   90.00
#
_symmetry.space_group_name_H-M   'P 1'
#
loop_
_entity.id
_entity.type
_entity.pdbx_description
1 polymer ?
#
loop_
_entity_poly.entity_id
_entity_poly.type
_entity_poly.pdbx_seq_one_letter_code
_entity_poly.pdbx_strand_id
1 'polypeptide(L)'
;DDDDDDDEEEEEPTRHTSKGYSPKPMQVMYIQMEFCEKCTLRTAIDDNLYEDTDRLWRLFREIAEGLSHIHQQGIIHRDLKPVNIFLDSHDQIKIGDFGLATTSFLALQSQHEQTNQHTTHVASIEDGTGTGKVGTTLYVAPELTGNASKSTYSQKVDMYTLGIILFEMSRPPFDTGMERVQTIVSLRTAAIVIPDNMLSDNRYEKTVKILRCLLNHDPAQRPTAEELLSSDLVPPAQLEANELQEMLRHALANPQSKAYKHLVARCLQQQSDELLEYTYHFGSSRNMKSWNAPISLDGFVSLNPMFEFVKAKVVALFRKHGGIEVDTPLLAPLSKRTNPWNNPVRLMTHSGCVVVLPSDLRTEFARHITMNGVNMMRRYCVDRVYREEKVFNFHPKQSYECAFDIITPYASSPLVDAELLALAFEITNEIPRLREKNMRVRMNHTQLLRAILLYCNVPKSSYTELFANIADFIEGRISKFQFHSGVTVIMEKSRSSATALIDLLLANFLMSGTRSSVDDSSLKSLIRGKGEAASLAKTALRELETVVGIAHSLGVTCPIHIFAGLPISYDRASSGGVVWQLIADLKPNRSTHSTVLAMGERYDTLLNEFQKQAQGFNQNIPGRVVSGAGLSFWLDKLVGAMDVDYMKDCRAIDVAVCVNGTRPPLKYVTDIMRLLWSANIRCYVVESATGAGDEAQDLAKLGALHIILVAENGALRIRSWERDRFQERHVTRAELVDFIRKLRTELGNANAIDYVSQISNSSAGGNTSYSSGGGGGNSGGGGNFGRGDSGLCTSASSASIKSSYNPSQWPNVQVRFVVHDKLTANLRRRYENQVTQQMSITLSQFMKKESVIVLVVELPPVTVNAIVGAVNPREADEKETEVEINYVIERFPKFKRYITEITDEIIDYLTGDKASIVALYTISDSYYRVII
;
A
#
# COMPACT_ATOMS: atom_id res chain seq x y z
N ASP A 1 2.37 -40.77 26.50
CA ASP A 1 2.40 -41.78 27.56
C ASP A 1 1.07 -42.54 27.51
N ASP A 2 0.97 -43.29 26.41
CA ASP A 2 0.77 -44.74 26.28
C ASP A 2 -0.41 -45.46 26.96
N ASP A 3 -1.12 -46.24 26.14
CA ASP A 3 -1.29 -47.72 26.23
C ASP A 3 -2.56 -48.10 25.41
N ASP A 4 -2.45 -48.61 24.18
CA ASP A 4 -2.17 -50.00 23.71
C ASP A 4 -3.42 -50.92 23.68
N ASP A 5 -3.77 -51.36 22.45
CA ASP A 5 -4.78 -52.37 22.09
C ASP A 5 -4.05 -53.68 21.72
N ASP A 6 -4.54 -54.82 22.22
CA ASP A 6 -4.10 -56.19 21.91
C ASP A 6 -5.16 -56.95 21.07
N ASP A 7 -4.66 -57.70 20.09
CA ASP A 7 -5.35 -58.66 19.19
C ASP A 7 -5.13 -60.13 19.64
N GLU A 8 -5.77 -61.06 18.89
CA GLU A 8 -5.49 -62.52 18.70
C GLU A 8 -6.46 -63.54 19.38
N GLU A 9 -7.32 -64.24 18.60
CA GLU A 9 -7.21 -65.62 17.98
C GLU A 9 -7.51 -66.78 18.99
N GLU A 10 -8.24 -67.88 18.71
CA GLU A 10 -8.06 -68.97 17.72
C GLU A 10 -9.33 -69.90 17.55
N GLU A 11 -9.50 -70.42 16.31
CA GLU A 11 -10.01 -71.71 15.73
C GLU A 11 -10.96 -72.71 16.47
N GLU A 12 -12.18 -73.01 15.94
CA GLU A 12 -12.67 -74.06 14.97
C GLU A 12 -13.17 -75.40 15.61
N PRO A 13 -14.35 -75.98 15.20
CA PRO A 13 -14.33 -77.00 14.13
C PRO A 13 -15.63 -77.23 13.30
N THR A 14 -15.48 -78.02 12.24
CA THR A 14 -16.37 -78.31 11.11
C THR A 14 -17.55 -79.31 11.29
N ARG A 15 -18.64 -79.01 10.53
CA ARG A 15 -19.57 -79.88 9.74
C ARG A 15 -20.56 -80.84 10.41
N HIS A 16 -21.86 -80.61 10.16
CA HIS A 16 -22.81 -81.61 9.63
C HIS A 16 -23.99 -80.93 8.90
N THR A 17 -24.29 -81.37 7.68
CA THR A 17 -25.38 -80.87 6.84
C THR A 17 -26.68 -81.65 7.02
N SER A 18 -27.76 -80.97 7.40
CA SER A 18 -29.15 -81.36 7.11
C SER A 18 -29.91 -80.12 6.64
N LYS A 19 -30.70 -80.27 5.55
CA LYS A 19 -31.39 -79.18 4.85
C LYS A 19 -32.44 -78.52 5.74
N GLY A 20 -32.17 -77.29 6.19
CA GLY A 20 -33.13 -76.40 6.84
C GLY A 20 -33.93 -75.59 5.83
N TYR A 21 -35.23 -75.43 6.10
CA TYR A 21 -36.02 -74.31 5.59
C TYR A 21 -35.39 -73.03 6.17
N SER A 22 -34.75 -72.20 5.35
CA SER A 22 -34.26 -70.89 5.79
C SER A 22 -35.40 -69.88 5.77
N PRO A 23 -35.61 -69.10 6.86
CA PRO A 23 -36.49 -67.94 6.80
C PRO A 23 -35.91 -66.94 5.78
N LYS A 24 -36.78 -66.37 4.94
CA LYS A 24 -36.37 -65.33 3.97
C LYS A 24 -35.63 -64.21 4.74
N PRO A 25 -34.46 -63.75 4.26
CA PRO A 25 -33.74 -62.68 4.93
C PRO A 25 -34.59 -61.40 4.92
N MET A 26 -34.82 -60.83 6.11
CA MET A 26 -35.32 -59.47 6.25
C MET A 26 -34.26 -58.53 5.67
N GLN A 27 -34.58 -57.91 4.54
CA GLN A 27 -33.78 -56.80 4.02
C GLN A 27 -34.22 -55.53 4.75
N VAL A 28 -33.28 -54.87 5.42
CA VAL A 28 -33.49 -53.59 6.10
C VAL A 28 -32.74 -52.51 5.32
N MET A 29 -33.44 -51.45 4.91
CA MET A 29 -32.86 -50.29 4.24
C MET A 29 -32.47 -49.25 5.29
N TYR A 30 -31.19 -48.88 5.33
CA TYR A 30 -30.70 -47.76 6.13
C TYR A 30 -30.53 -46.54 5.24
N ILE A 31 -31.12 -45.41 5.64
CA ILE A 31 -30.98 -44.12 4.95
C ILE A 31 -30.32 -43.15 5.93
N GLN A 32 -29.15 -42.64 5.56
CA GLN A 32 -28.46 -41.58 6.30
C GLN A 32 -28.79 -40.22 5.68
N MET A 33 -29.20 -39.25 6.49
CA MET A 33 -29.60 -37.91 6.05
C MET A 33 -28.96 -36.85 6.97
N GLU A 34 -28.94 -35.61 6.50
CA GLU A 34 -28.53 -34.44 7.27
C GLU A 34 -29.46 -34.19 8.48
N PHE A 35 -28.90 -33.80 9.63
CA PHE A 35 -29.66 -33.41 10.82
C PHE A 35 -29.96 -31.91 10.79
N CYS A 36 -31.24 -31.53 10.83
CA CYS A 36 -31.68 -30.14 10.81
C CYS A 36 -31.85 -29.62 12.26
N GLU A 37 -30.89 -28.80 12.72
CA GLU A 37 -30.77 -28.34 14.12
C GLU A 37 -31.92 -27.43 14.60
N LYS A 38 -32.60 -26.70 13.70
CA LYS A 38 -33.71 -25.79 14.04
C LYS A 38 -35.10 -26.44 13.90
N CYS A 39 -35.17 -27.76 14.00
CA CYS A 39 -36.41 -28.54 13.98
C CYS A 39 -37.21 -28.38 12.67
N THR A 40 -38.54 -28.27 12.76
CA THR A 40 -39.46 -28.28 11.61
C THR A 40 -40.21 -26.96 11.46
N LEU A 41 -40.81 -26.70 10.29
CA LEU A 41 -41.69 -25.56 10.08
C LEU A 41 -42.85 -25.56 11.07
N ARG A 42 -43.34 -26.73 11.52
CA ARG A 42 -44.35 -26.82 12.58
C ARG A 42 -43.88 -26.12 13.86
N THR A 43 -42.64 -26.40 14.28
CA THR A 43 -42.03 -25.76 15.45
C THR A 43 -41.96 -24.24 15.27
N ALA A 44 -41.55 -23.77 14.10
CA ALA A 44 -41.52 -22.33 13.82
C ALA A 44 -42.92 -21.68 13.87
N ILE A 45 -43.96 -22.34 13.34
CA ILE A 45 -45.35 -21.83 13.41
C ILE A 45 -45.84 -21.79 14.86
N ASP A 46 -45.52 -22.80 15.67
CA ASP A 46 -45.87 -22.84 17.10
C ASP A 46 -45.12 -21.75 17.89
N ASP A 47 -43.88 -21.44 17.50
CA ASP A 47 -43.05 -20.36 18.05
C ASP A 47 -43.35 -18.98 17.43
N ASN A 48 -44.63 -18.70 17.17
CA ASN A 48 -45.13 -17.39 16.74
C ASN A 48 -44.53 -16.80 15.44
N LEU A 49 -44.22 -17.63 14.44
CA LEU A 49 -43.73 -17.17 13.12
C LEU A 49 -44.57 -16.04 12.48
N TYR A 50 -45.88 -16.00 12.76
CA TYR A 50 -46.79 -14.98 12.22
C TYR A 50 -46.45 -13.53 12.63
N GLU A 51 -45.65 -13.33 13.69
CA GLU A 51 -45.20 -12.01 14.15
C GLU A 51 -44.04 -11.45 13.30
N ASP A 52 -43.23 -12.33 12.69
CA ASP A 52 -42.11 -11.96 11.83
C ASP A 52 -42.49 -12.13 10.35
N THR A 53 -43.07 -11.08 9.78
CA THR A 53 -43.56 -11.11 8.40
C THR A 53 -42.45 -11.31 7.38
N ASP A 54 -41.24 -10.80 7.62
CA ASP A 54 -40.13 -10.91 6.67
C ASP A 54 -39.61 -12.35 6.64
N ARG A 55 -39.42 -12.96 7.82
CA ARG A 55 -39.07 -14.39 7.92
C ARG A 55 -40.16 -15.28 7.33
N LEU A 56 -41.44 -15.01 7.61
CA LEU A 56 -42.56 -15.76 7.05
C LEU A 56 -42.53 -15.77 5.52
N TRP A 57 -42.41 -14.61 4.88
CA TRP A 57 -42.40 -14.50 3.42
C TRP A 57 -41.15 -15.12 2.80
N ARG A 58 -39.99 -15.01 3.46
CA ARG A 58 -38.76 -15.69 3.05
C ARG A 58 -38.95 -17.20 3.05
N LEU A 59 -39.40 -17.79 4.17
CA LEU A 59 -39.64 -19.24 4.27
C LEU A 59 -40.71 -19.72 3.28
N PHE A 60 -41.80 -18.97 3.10
CA PHE A 60 -42.83 -19.31 2.11
C PHE A 60 -42.28 -19.35 0.68
N ARG A 61 -41.43 -18.38 0.34
CA ARG A 61 -40.77 -18.30 -0.96
C ARG A 61 -39.81 -19.47 -1.19
N GLU A 62 -38.98 -19.82 -0.20
CA GLU A 62 -38.07 -20.96 -0.27
C GLU A 62 -38.83 -22.29 -0.42
N ILE A 63 -39.98 -22.47 0.26
CA ILE A 63 -40.83 -23.65 0.06
C ILE A 63 -41.34 -23.70 -1.39
N ALA A 64 -41.78 -22.57 -1.95
CA ALA A 64 -42.23 -22.50 -3.34
C ALA A 64 -41.09 -22.75 -4.35
N GLU A 65 -39.88 -22.28 -4.07
CA GLU A 65 -38.67 -22.58 -4.88
C GLU A 65 -38.31 -24.06 -4.83
N GLY A 66 -38.35 -24.68 -3.65
CA GLY A 66 -38.17 -26.11 -3.48
C GLY A 66 -39.22 -26.94 -4.23
N LEU A 67 -40.49 -26.54 -4.17
CA LEU A 67 -41.57 -27.16 -4.95
C LEU A 67 -41.36 -27.01 -6.45
N SER A 68 -41.01 -25.81 -6.93
CA SER A 68 -40.69 -25.55 -8.33
C SER A 68 -39.58 -26.48 -8.83
N HIS A 69 -38.52 -26.65 -8.02
CA HIS A 69 -37.40 -27.54 -8.35
C HIS A 69 -37.84 -29.01 -8.48
N ILE A 70 -38.53 -29.56 -7.47
CA ILE A 70 -38.95 -30.98 -7.54
C ILE A 70 -39.99 -31.22 -8.64
N HIS A 71 -40.88 -30.26 -8.90
CA HIS A 71 -41.87 -30.32 -9.99
C HIS A 71 -41.19 -30.30 -11.37
N GLN A 72 -40.15 -29.49 -11.56
CA GLN A 72 -39.33 -29.49 -12.79
C GLN A 72 -38.61 -30.83 -13.02
N GLN A 73 -38.21 -31.52 -11.95
CA GLN A 73 -37.69 -32.88 -12.01
C GLN A 73 -38.79 -33.95 -12.20
N GLY A 74 -40.06 -33.53 -12.34
CA GLY A 74 -41.20 -34.40 -12.53
C GLY A 74 -41.63 -35.17 -11.28
N ILE A 75 -41.19 -34.76 -10.09
CA ILE A 75 -41.51 -35.38 -8.80
C ILE A 75 -42.68 -34.61 -8.15
N ILE A 76 -43.65 -35.34 -7.59
CA ILE A 76 -44.78 -34.78 -6.82
C ILE A 76 -44.66 -35.30 -5.38
N HIS A 77 -44.70 -34.41 -4.39
CA HIS A 77 -44.42 -34.74 -2.99
C HIS A 77 -45.56 -35.51 -2.30
N ARG A 78 -46.81 -35.05 -2.45
CA ARG A 78 -48.07 -35.66 -1.95
C ARG A 78 -48.28 -35.73 -0.44
N ASP A 79 -47.24 -35.74 0.37
CA ASP A 79 -47.33 -35.65 1.84
C ASP A 79 -46.65 -34.40 2.40
N LEU A 80 -46.80 -33.28 1.69
CA LEU A 80 -46.25 -32.01 2.17
C LEU A 80 -47.04 -31.57 3.40
N LYS A 81 -46.34 -31.24 4.50
CA LYS A 81 -46.94 -30.73 5.74
C LYS A 81 -45.86 -30.04 6.57
N PRO A 82 -46.20 -29.15 7.52
CA PRO A 82 -45.19 -28.41 8.29
C PRO A 82 -44.17 -29.28 9.04
N VAL A 83 -44.49 -30.54 9.38
CA VAL A 83 -43.53 -31.46 10.02
C VAL A 83 -42.55 -32.12 9.04
N ASN A 84 -42.83 -32.06 7.74
CA ASN A 84 -41.97 -32.59 6.66
C ASN A 84 -41.15 -31.48 5.97
N ILE A 85 -41.20 -30.27 6.52
CA ILE A 85 -40.41 -29.11 6.09
C ILE A 85 -39.47 -28.78 7.24
N PHE A 86 -38.17 -28.85 7.01
CA PHE A 86 -37.13 -28.72 8.02
C PHE A 86 -36.41 -27.38 7.91
N LEU A 87 -35.86 -26.91 9.03
CA LEU A 87 -35.02 -25.70 9.09
C LEU A 87 -33.60 -26.08 9.51
N ASP A 88 -32.62 -25.69 8.69
CA ASP A 88 -31.21 -25.93 9.00
C ASP A 88 -30.64 -24.90 10.01
N SER A 89 -29.35 -25.01 10.33
CA SER A 89 -28.68 -24.11 11.29
C SER A 89 -28.69 -22.64 10.85
N HIS A 90 -28.83 -22.37 9.55
CA HIS A 90 -28.90 -21.04 8.95
C HIS A 90 -30.33 -20.51 8.78
N ASP A 91 -31.35 -21.21 9.31
CA ASP A 91 -32.77 -20.86 9.16
C ASP A 91 -33.31 -20.98 7.72
N GLN A 92 -32.72 -21.88 6.92
CA GLN A 92 -33.12 -22.14 5.53
C GLN A 92 -34.00 -23.38 5.43
N ILE A 93 -34.95 -23.37 4.49
CA ILE A 93 -35.91 -24.47 4.28
C ILE A 93 -35.28 -25.67 3.58
N LYS A 94 -35.56 -26.87 4.09
CA LYS A 94 -35.33 -28.15 3.40
C LYS A 94 -36.61 -28.97 3.37
N ILE A 95 -37.08 -29.34 2.17
CA ILE A 95 -38.24 -30.24 2.00
C ILE A 95 -37.76 -31.69 2.12
N GLY A 96 -38.35 -32.47 3.02
CA GLY A 96 -37.98 -33.86 3.27
C GLY A 96 -39.18 -34.81 3.35
N ASP A 97 -38.91 -36.09 3.59
CA ASP A 97 -39.90 -37.18 3.67
C ASP A 97 -40.71 -37.40 2.37
N PHE A 98 -40.02 -37.92 1.35
CA PHE A 98 -40.59 -38.31 0.06
C PHE A 98 -41.26 -39.69 0.08
N GLY A 99 -41.65 -40.22 1.26
CA GLY A 99 -42.17 -41.58 1.41
C GLY A 99 -43.43 -41.90 0.60
N LEU A 100 -44.17 -40.88 0.17
CA LEU A 100 -45.36 -40.98 -0.69
C LEU A 100 -45.20 -40.29 -2.05
N ALA A 101 -43.98 -39.86 -2.39
CA ALA A 101 -43.71 -39.14 -3.62
C ALA A 101 -43.88 -40.04 -4.86
N THR A 102 -44.28 -39.44 -5.98
CA THR A 102 -44.38 -40.16 -7.25
C THR A 102 -43.73 -39.37 -8.38
N THR A 103 -43.35 -40.05 -9.46
CA THR A 103 -42.96 -39.40 -10.70
C THR A 103 -44.17 -39.22 -11.61
N SER A 104 -44.28 -38.03 -12.20
CA SER A 104 -45.35 -37.64 -13.14
C SER A 104 -45.54 -38.63 -14.29
N PHE A 105 -44.47 -39.33 -14.71
CA PHE A 105 -44.49 -40.35 -15.77
C PHE A 105 -45.32 -41.60 -15.39
N LEU A 106 -45.28 -42.05 -14.14
CA LEU A 106 -46.06 -43.21 -13.66
C LEU A 106 -47.55 -42.87 -13.49
N ALA A 107 -47.87 -41.61 -13.20
CA ALA A 107 -49.25 -41.11 -13.11
C ALA A 107 -49.95 -41.01 -14.48
N LEU A 108 -49.19 -40.93 -15.58
CA LEU A 108 -49.70 -40.90 -16.95
C LEU A 108 -49.85 -42.31 -17.55
N GLN A 109 -49.01 -43.28 -17.16
CA GLN A 109 -49.13 -44.67 -17.61
C GLN A 109 -50.40 -45.38 -17.10
N SER A 110 -50.89 -45.02 -15.92
CA SER A 110 -52.15 -45.56 -15.37
C SER A 110 -53.41 -45.15 -16.13
N GLN A 111 -53.33 -44.21 -17.08
CA GLN A 111 -54.44 -43.85 -17.97
C GLN A 111 -54.50 -44.67 -19.28
N HIS A 112 -53.43 -45.37 -19.67
CA HIS A 112 -53.39 -46.13 -20.93
C HIS A 112 -53.64 -47.65 -20.77
N GLU A 113 -53.62 -48.18 -19.55
CA GLU A 113 -53.87 -49.61 -19.28
C GLU A 113 -55.18 -49.81 -18.49
N GLN A 114 -56.32 -49.50 -19.11
CA GLN A 114 -57.63 -50.04 -18.70
C GLN A 114 -58.14 -51.04 -19.75
N THR A 115 -57.42 -52.15 -19.89
CA THR A 115 -58.02 -53.44 -20.28
C THR A 115 -57.23 -54.56 -19.59
N ASN A 116 -57.90 -55.27 -18.67
CA ASN A 116 -57.49 -56.51 -18.02
C ASN A 116 -56.42 -56.44 -16.91
N GLN A 117 -56.87 -56.30 -15.66
CA GLN A 117 -56.80 -57.35 -14.62
C GLN A 117 -57.08 -56.75 -13.22
N HIS A 118 -57.97 -57.41 -12.48
CA HIS A 118 -58.29 -57.12 -11.08
C HIS A 118 -57.10 -57.48 -10.19
N THR A 119 -56.39 -56.49 -9.64
CA THR A 119 -55.64 -56.64 -8.40
C THR A 119 -55.74 -55.34 -7.59
N THR A 120 -56.69 -55.33 -6.66
CA THR A 120 -56.78 -54.40 -5.53
C THR A 120 -55.58 -54.60 -4.61
N HIS A 121 -54.54 -53.76 -4.73
CA HIS A 121 -53.55 -53.58 -3.67
C HIS A 121 -53.98 -52.37 -2.82
N VAL A 122 -54.93 -52.61 -1.91
CA VAL A 122 -55.20 -51.71 -0.79
C VAL A 122 -54.06 -51.94 0.20
N ALA A 123 -53.11 -51.02 0.26
CA ALA A 123 -52.13 -51.00 1.35
C ALA A 123 -52.85 -50.58 2.63
N SER A 124 -53.15 -51.57 3.47
CA SER A 124 -53.63 -51.43 4.84
C SER A 124 -52.59 -50.70 5.68
N ILE A 125 -52.92 -49.48 6.12
CA ILE A 125 -52.16 -48.77 7.16
C ILE A 125 -52.73 -49.19 8.51
N GLU A 126 -52.16 -50.23 9.10
CA GLU A 126 -52.24 -50.46 10.55
C GLU A 126 -51.09 -49.71 11.21
N ASP A 127 -51.40 -48.66 11.97
CA ASP A 127 -50.54 -48.25 13.06
C ASP A 127 -51.35 -47.57 14.17
N GLY A 128 -51.10 -48.02 15.40
CA GLY A 128 -51.91 -47.79 16.58
C GLY A 128 -51.53 -46.51 17.32
N THR A 129 -52.14 -45.39 16.98
CA THR A 129 -52.59 -44.33 17.90
C THR A 129 -53.61 -43.46 17.16
N GLY A 130 -54.84 -43.39 17.67
CA GLY A 130 -56.00 -42.84 16.96
C GLY A 130 -56.02 -41.31 16.71
N THR A 131 -54.89 -40.61 16.80
CA THR A 131 -54.82 -39.13 16.65
C THR A 131 -54.04 -38.67 15.42
N GLY A 132 -53.11 -39.47 14.87
CA GLY A 132 -52.26 -39.08 13.73
C GLY A 132 -52.99 -39.03 12.37
N LYS A 133 -53.93 -39.96 12.12
CA LYS A 133 -54.67 -40.05 10.83
C LYS A 133 -55.59 -38.85 10.55
N VAL A 134 -56.04 -38.17 11.59
CA VAL A 134 -56.92 -36.98 11.47
C VAL A 134 -56.11 -35.76 11.01
N GLY A 135 -54.84 -35.64 11.40
CA GLY A 135 -53.98 -34.48 11.13
C GLY A 135 -53.51 -34.37 9.67
N THR A 136 -53.10 -35.49 9.05
CA THR A 136 -52.62 -35.50 7.66
C THR A 136 -53.75 -35.22 6.66
N THR A 137 -54.96 -35.66 6.96
CA THR A 137 -56.15 -35.47 6.09
C THR A 137 -56.45 -33.98 5.84
N LEU A 138 -56.05 -33.08 6.75
CA LEU A 138 -56.30 -31.64 6.67
C LEU A 138 -55.51 -30.92 5.57
N TYR A 139 -54.43 -31.52 5.06
CA TYR A 139 -53.59 -30.93 4.01
C TYR A 139 -53.89 -31.48 2.61
N VAL A 140 -54.53 -32.65 2.53
CA VAL A 140 -54.81 -33.36 1.27
C VAL A 140 -55.80 -32.59 0.40
N ALA A 141 -55.46 -32.37 -0.87
CA ALA A 141 -56.32 -31.68 -1.84
C ALA A 141 -57.64 -32.45 -2.12
N PRO A 142 -58.75 -31.75 -2.43
CA PRO A 142 -60.08 -32.37 -2.58
C PRO A 142 -60.17 -33.41 -3.71
N GLU A 143 -59.37 -33.27 -4.76
CA GLU A 143 -59.31 -34.23 -5.88
C GLU A 143 -58.71 -35.60 -5.51
N LEU A 144 -58.10 -35.72 -4.32
CA LEU A 144 -57.56 -36.97 -3.79
C LEU A 144 -58.54 -37.72 -2.87
N THR A 145 -59.62 -37.08 -2.41
CA THR A 145 -60.57 -37.66 -1.43
C THR A 145 -61.96 -37.98 -2.01
N GLY A 146 -62.28 -37.52 -3.23
CA GLY A 146 -63.58 -37.77 -3.88
C GLY A 146 -63.63 -39.04 -4.75
N ASN A 147 -64.78 -39.73 -4.77
CA ASN A 147 -65.11 -40.86 -5.67
C ASN A 147 -65.29 -40.43 -7.15
N ALA A 148 -64.37 -39.65 -7.70
CA ALA A 148 -64.38 -39.28 -9.11
C ALA A 148 -63.43 -40.20 -9.89
N SER A 149 -63.98 -40.97 -10.81
CA SER A 149 -63.32 -41.97 -11.66
C SER A 149 -62.32 -41.40 -12.69
N LYS A 150 -61.73 -40.22 -12.43
CA LYS A 150 -60.68 -39.56 -13.23
C LYS A 150 -59.79 -38.65 -12.35
N SER A 151 -59.12 -39.19 -11.33
CA SER A 151 -58.09 -38.43 -10.59
C SER A 151 -56.79 -38.39 -11.38
N THR A 152 -56.61 -37.34 -12.20
CA THR A 152 -55.33 -37.07 -12.87
C THR A 152 -54.40 -36.42 -11.87
N TYR A 153 -53.41 -37.15 -11.36
CA TYR A 153 -52.45 -36.61 -10.40
C TYR A 153 -51.53 -35.60 -11.09
N SER A 154 -51.60 -34.33 -10.68
CA SER A 154 -50.74 -33.26 -11.22
C SER A 154 -49.97 -32.59 -10.08
N GLN A 155 -48.92 -31.84 -10.39
CA GLN A 155 -48.15 -31.07 -9.41
C GLN A 155 -49.00 -30.07 -8.58
N LYS A 156 -50.25 -29.79 -9.01
CA LYS A 156 -51.18 -28.88 -8.35
C LYS A 156 -51.68 -29.38 -6.99
N VAL A 157 -51.57 -30.67 -6.66
CA VAL A 157 -51.89 -31.17 -5.32
C VAL A 157 -50.97 -30.56 -4.26
N ASP A 158 -49.67 -30.49 -4.53
CA ASP A 158 -48.72 -29.86 -3.60
C ASP A 158 -48.98 -28.35 -3.47
N MET A 159 -49.44 -27.70 -4.54
CA MET A 159 -49.83 -26.28 -4.51
C MET A 159 -51.06 -26.02 -3.64
N TYR A 160 -52.03 -26.93 -3.60
CA TYR A 160 -53.16 -26.83 -2.67
C TYR A 160 -52.70 -26.95 -1.23
N THR A 161 -51.82 -27.93 -0.96
CA THR A 161 -51.22 -28.12 0.35
C THR A 161 -50.43 -26.89 0.80
N LEU A 162 -49.66 -26.27 -0.10
CA LEU A 162 -48.94 -25.03 0.16
C LEU A 162 -49.89 -23.90 0.60
N GLY A 163 -51.12 -23.85 0.08
CA GLY A 163 -52.14 -22.89 0.52
C GLY A 163 -52.57 -23.09 1.98
N ILE A 164 -52.73 -24.34 2.41
CA ILE A 164 -53.06 -24.65 3.82
C ILE A 164 -51.87 -24.29 4.73
N ILE A 165 -50.64 -24.56 4.30
CA ILE A 165 -49.42 -24.22 5.04
C ILE A 165 -49.30 -22.69 5.20
N LEU A 166 -49.49 -21.92 4.13
CA LEU A 166 -49.47 -20.45 4.18
C LEU A 166 -50.51 -19.90 5.17
N PHE A 167 -51.72 -20.46 5.17
CA PHE A 167 -52.76 -20.07 6.12
C PHE A 167 -52.31 -20.28 7.57
N GLU A 168 -51.70 -21.43 7.86
CA GLU A 168 -51.20 -21.71 9.21
C GLU A 168 -49.99 -20.86 9.60
N MET A 169 -49.08 -20.54 8.66
CA MET A 169 -47.96 -19.63 8.91
C MET A 169 -48.42 -18.20 9.24
N SER A 170 -49.54 -17.77 8.66
CA SER A 170 -49.99 -16.37 8.69
C SER A 170 -50.87 -16.01 9.88
N ARG A 171 -51.06 -16.91 10.85
CA ARG A 171 -51.98 -16.64 11.97
C ARG A 171 -51.40 -17.11 13.32
N PRO A 172 -51.89 -16.56 14.44
CA PRO A 172 -51.58 -17.08 15.76
C PRO A 172 -51.95 -18.57 15.90
N PRO A 173 -51.27 -19.35 16.76
CA PRO A 173 -51.68 -20.70 17.12
C PRO A 173 -53.14 -20.78 17.57
N PHE A 174 -53.80 -21.93 17.37
CA PHE A 174 -55.16 -22.15 17.86
C PHE A 174 -55.14 -22.51 19.35
N ASP A 175 -56.12 -22.04 20.12
CA ASP A 175 -56.25 -22.37 21.54
C ASP A 175 -56.58 -23.85 21.75
N THR A 176 -57.34 -24.45 20.82
CA THR A 176 -57.66 -25.89 20.85
C THR A 176 -57.49 -26.57 19.48
N GLY A 177 -57.16 -27.86 19.50
CA GLY A 177 -57.08 -28.67 18.28
C GLY A 177 -58.40 -28.77 17.51
N MET A 178 -59.55 -28.66 18.18
CA MET A 178 -60.87 -28.69 17.55
C MET A 178 -61.16 -27.42 16.75
N GLU A 179 -60.79 -26.25 17.26
CA GLU A 179 -60.89 -24.99 16.51
C GLU A 179 -60.02 -25.01 15.26
N ARG A 180 -58.79 -25.56 15.37
CA ARG A 180 -57.90 -25.77 14.23
C ARG A 180 -58.57 -26.61 13.15
N VAL A 181 -59.13 -27.76 13.52
CA VAL A 181 -59.82 -28.66 12.59
C VAL A 181 -61.01 -27.96 11.94
N GLN A 182 -61.89 -27.32 12.71
CA GLN A 182 -63.08 -26.66 12.18
C GLN A 182 -62.74 -25.52 11.21
N THR A 183 -61.72 -24.73 11.54
CA THR A 183 -61.28 -23.61 10.71
C THR A 183 -60.68 -24.10 9.39
N ILE A 184 -59.78 -25.09 9.43
CA ILE A 184 -59.20 -25.66 8.22
C ILE A 184 -60.27 -26.37 7.37
N VAL A 185 -61.22 -27.08 7.99
CA VAL A 185 -62.36 -27.69 7.27
C VAL A 185 -63.22 -26.63 6.57
N SER A 186 -63.48 -25.50 7.23
CA SER A 186 -64.21 -24.36 6.64
C SER A 186 -63.45 -23.74 5.46
N LEU A 187 -62.13 -23.59 5.61
CA LEU A 187 -61.23 -23.10 4.57
C LEU A 187 -61.20 -24.03 3.34
N ARG A 188 -61.38 -25.34 3.55
CA ARG A 188 -61.42 -26.38 2.50
C ARG A 188 -62.77 -26.47 1.78
N THR A 189 -63.81 -25.74 2.21
CA THR A 189 -65.09 -25.73 1.47
C THR A 189 -64.94 -25.07 0.10
N ALA A 190 -65.85 -25.36 -0.84
CA ALA A 190 -65.80 -24.73 -2.18
C ALA A 190 -65.92 -23.19 -2.14
N ALA A 191 -66.48 -22.64 -1.06
CA ALA A 191 -66.57 -21.19 -0.83
C ALA A 191 -65.25 -20.58 -0.31
N ILE A 192 -64.28 -21.40 0.12
CA ILE A 192 -63.00 -20.99 0.74
C ILE A 192 -63.25 -19.96 1.84
N VAL A 193 -63.89 -20.41 2.93
CA VAL A 193 -64.27 -19.52 4.04
C VAL A 193 -63.02 -19.13 4.84
N ILE A 194 -62.51 -17.93 4.58
CA ILE A 194 -61.37 -17.32 5.30
C ILE A 194 -61.92 -16.56 6.53
N PRO A 195 -61.28 -16.66 7.72
CA PRO A 195 -61.67 -15.93 8.91
C PRO A 195 -61.78 -14.40 8.72
N ASP A 196 -62.83 -13.78 9.29
CA ASP A 196 -63.14 -12.35 9.12
C ASP A 196 -62.03 -11.40 9.59
N ASN A 197 -61.25 -11.81 10.60
CA ASN A 197 -60.11 -11.04 11.09
C ASN A 197 -59.00 -10.90 10.03
N MET A 198 -58.83 -11.88 9.14
CA MET A 198 -57.88 -11.79 8.02
C MET A 198 -58.45 -11.00 6.84
N LEU A 199 -59.77 -11.00 6.65
CA LEU A 199 -60.43 -10.25 5.57
C LEU A 199 -60.50 -8.75 5.85
N SER A 200 -60.53 -8.35 7.12
CA SER A 200 -60.64 -6.96 7.56
C SER A 200 -59.30 -6.24 7.75
N ASP A 201 -58.20 -6.97 7.92
CA ASP A 201 -56.87 -6.40 8.10
C ASP A 201 -56.08 -6.36 6.77
N ASN A 202 -55.72 -5.15 6.35
CA ASN A 202 -55.01 -4.89 5.09
C ASN A 202 -53.65 -5.60 5.00
N ARG A 203 -53.05 -6.00 6.13
CA ARG A 203 -51.78 -6.74 6.15
C ARG A 203 -51.89 -8.11 5.46
N TYR A 204 -53.07 -8.71 5.43
CA TYR A 204 -53.30 -10.02 4.80
C TYR A 204 -53.79 -9.93 3.35
N GLU A 205 -53.87 -8.75 2.74
CA GLU A 205 -54.44 -8.60 1.39
C GLU A 205 -53.76 -9.52 0.36
N LYS A 206 -52.42 -9.59 0.39
CA LYS A 206 -51.64 -10.49 -0.48
C LYS A 206 -51.86 -11.95 -0.12
N THR A 207 -51.79 -12.29 1.17
CA THR A 207 -52.02 -13.65 1.68
C THR A 207 -53.40 -14.17 1.24
N VAL A 208 -54.46 -13.38 1.39
CA VAL A 208 -55.83 -13.74 0.99
C VAL A 208 -55.93 -14.00 -0.51
N LYS A 209 -55.28 -13.18 -1.35
CA LYS A 209 -55.23 -13.42 -2.81
C LYS A 209 -54.55 -14.76 -3.13
N ILE A 210 -53.41 -15.05 -2.50
CA ILE A 210 -52.69 -16.31 -2.69
C ILE A 210 -53.51 -17.50 -2.19
N LEU A 211 -54.15 -17.41 -1.02
CA LEU A 211 -55.02 -18.47 -0.47
C LEU A 211 -56.17 -18.80 -1.43
N ARG A 212 -56.84 -17.80 -2.00
CA ARG A 212 -57.91 -18.02 -3.00
C ARG A 212 -57.40 -18.70 -4.28
N CYS A 213 -56.17 -18.40 -4.70
CA CYS A 213 -55.56 -19.03 -5.88
C CYS A 213 -55.15 -20.48 -5.59
N LEU A 214 -54.46 -20.73 -4.47
CA LEU A 214 -53.92 -22.05 -4.12
C LEU A 214 -55.00 -23.04 -3.68
N LEU A 215 -56.05 -22.57 -2.99
CA LEU A 215 -57.13 -23.43 -2.47
C LEU A 215 -58.31 -23.59 -3.43
N ASN A 216 -58.15 -23.20 -4.70
CA ASN A 216 -59.18 -23.42 -5.71
C ASN A 216 -59.42 -24.93 -5.92
N HIS A 217 -60.67 -25.36 -5.86
CA HIS A 217 -61.05 -26.77 -6.02
C HIS A 217 -60.80 -27.28 -7.45
N ASP A 218 -60.77 -26.41 -8.45
CA ASP A 218 -60.33 -26.75 -9.80
C ASP A 218 -58.79 -26.67 -9.92
N PRO A 219 -58.07 -27.81 -10.09
CA PRO A 219 -56.61 -27.81 -10.22
C PRO A 219 -56.10 -27.02 -11.43
N ALA A 220 -56.91 -26.86 -12.48
CA ALA A 220 -56.53 -26.09 -13.67
C ALA A 220 -56.40 -24.59 -13.37
N GLN A 221 -57.14 -24.08 -12.38
CA GLN A 221 -57.15 -22.67 -12.00
C GLN A 221 -56.11 -22.30 -10.93
N ARG A 222 -55.43 -23.29 -10.33
CA ARG A 222 -54.30 -23.03 -9.41
C ARG A 222 -53.05 -22.65 -10.19
N PRO A 223 -52.18 -21.74 -9.73
CA PRO A 223 -50.89 -21.51 -10.38
C PRO A 223 -49.93 -22.70 -10.19
N THR A 224 -48.92 -22.81 -11.06
CA THR A 224 -47.72 -23.61 -10.77
C THR A 224 -46.82 -22.88 -9.76
N ALA A 225 -45.84 -23.59 -9.15
CA ALA A 225 -44.87 -22.96 -8.26
C ALA A 225 -44.06 -21.85 -8.97
N GLU A 226 -43.68 -22.09 -10.23
CA GLU A 226 -42.99 -21.10 -11.07
C GLU A 226 -43.87 -19.88 -11.39
N GLU A 227 -45.13 -20.09 -11.77
CA GLU A 227 -46.10 -19.01 -12.01
C GLU A 227 -46.32 -18.18 -10.73
N LEU A 228 -46.41 -18.83 -9.57
CA LEU A 228 -46.56 -18.15 -8.27
C LEU A 228 -45.33 -17.29 -7.93
N LEU A 229 -44.11 -17.82 -8.12
CA LEU A 229 -42.85 -17.10 -7.89
C LEU A 229 -42.63 -15.93 -8.86
N SER A 230 -43.19 -16.02 -10.08
CA SER A 230 -43.15 -14.95 -11.07
C SER A 230 -44.17 -13.82 -10.85
N SER A 231 -45.10 -13.99 -9.90
CA SER A 231 -46.17 -13.04 -9.64
C SER A 231 -45.77 -11.93 -8.67
N ASP A 232 -46.40 -10.76 -8.75
CA ASP A 232 -46.23 -9.65 -7.80
C ASP A 232 -46.75 -9.95 -6.38
N LEU A 233 -47.35 -11.13 -6.18
CA LEU A 233 -47.92 -11.57 -4.91
C LEU A 233 -46.84 -12.08 -3.94
N VAL A 234 -45.70 -12.58 -4.44
CA VAL A 234 -44.57 -13.07 -3.64
C VAL A 234 -43.41 -12.06 -3.74
N PRO A 235 -42.77 -11.65 -2.63
CA PRO A 235 -41.61 -10.77 -2.69
C PRO A 235 -40.46 -11.35 -3.54
N PRO A 236 -39.67 -10.49 -4.23
CA PRO A 236 -38.54 -10.94 -5.05
C PRO A 236 -37.42 -11.56 -4.21
N ALA A 237 -36.56 -12.36 -4.85
CA ALA A 237 -35.39 -12.95 -4.19
C ALA A 237 -34.51 -11.87 -3.58
N GLN A 238 -34.27 -11.95 -2.27
CA GLN A 238 -33.13 -11.27 -1.68
C GLN A 238 -31.91 -12.14 -2.03
N LEU A 239 -31.12 -11.72 -3.02
CA LEU A 239 -29.82 -12.32 -3.31
C LEU A 239 -28.99 -12.31 -2.03
N GLU A 240 -28.66 -13.49 -1.51
CA GLU A 240 -27.83 -13.60 -0.33
C GLU A 240 -26.41 -13.11 -0.65
N ALA A 241 -25.77 -12.43 0.31
CA ALA A 241 -24.44 -11.88 0.14
C ALA A 241 -23.40 -12.94 -0.31
N ASN A 242 -23.59 -14.19 0.11
CA ASN A 242 -22.72 -15.32 -0.22
C ASN A 242 -22.80 -15.72 -1.70
N GLU A 243 -24.00 -15.73 -2.29
CA GLU A 243 -24.17 -16.05 -3.72
C GLU A 243 -23.56 -14.96 -4.61
N LEU A 244 -23.76 -13.70 -4.25
CA LEU A 244 -23.14 -12.57 -4.93
C LEU A 244 -21.61 -12.63 -4.84
N GLN A 245 -21.08 -13.00 -3.67
CA GLN A 245 -19.64 -13.12 -3.47
C GLN A 245 -19.04 -14.24 -4.31
N GLU A 246 -19.67 -15.41 -4.41
CA GLU A 246 -19.20 -16.49 -5.29
C GLU A 246 -19.32 -16.11 -6.78
N MET A 247 -20.39 -15.43 -7.19
CA MET A 247 -20.51 -14.92 -8.56
C MET A 247 -19.37 -13.95 -8.92
N LEU A 248 -19.04 -13.02 -8.01
CA LEU A 248 -17.91 -12.10 -8.19
C LEU A 248 -16.58 -12.85 -8.23
N ARG A 249 -16.39 -13.83 -7.35
CA ARG A 249 -15.18 -14.65 -7.31
C ARG A 249 -14.96 -15.40 -8.62
N HIS A 250 -16.01 -16.02 -9.15
CA HIS A 250 -15.98 -16.69 -10.45
C HIS A 250 -15.74 -15.72 -11.61
N ALA A 251 -16.36 -14.54 -11.59
CA ALA A 251 -16.14 -13.53 -12.61
C ALA A 251 -14.70 -13.01 -12.60
N LEU A 252 -14.11 -12.79 -11.43
CA LEU A 252 -12.73 -12.29 -11.26
C LEU A 252 -11.66 -13.37 -11.49
N ALA A 253 -11.99 -14.66 -11.36
CA ALA A 253 -11.05 -15.76 -11.54
C ALA A 253 -10.49 -15.88 -12.97
N ASN A 254 -11.25 -15.48 -13.98
CA ASN A 254 -10.83 -15.55 -15.38
C ASN A 254 -10.84 -14.17 -16.06
N PRO A 255 -9.67 -13.52 -16.19
CA PRO A 255 -9.52 -12.22 -16.87
C PRO A 255 -9.95 -12.22 -18.35
N GLN A 256 -10.06 -13.39 -18.99
CA GLN A 256 -10.51 -13.49 -20.37
C GLN A 256 -12.03 -13.62 -20.53
N SER A 257 -12.75 -13.85 -19.43
CA SER A 257 -14.21 -14.03 -19.45
C SER A 257 -14.95 -12.75 -19.85
N LYS A 258 -16.14 -12.93 -20.44
CA LYS A 258 -17.03 -11.79 -20.77
C LYS A 258 -17.48 -11.06 -19.50
N ALA A 259 -17.73 -11.79 -18.41
CA ALA A 259 -18.12 -11.23 -17.12
C ALA A 259 -17.03 -10.30 -16.57
N TYR A 260 -15.78 -10.76 -16.52
CA TYR A 260 -14.64 -9.95 -16.12
C TYR A 260 -14.51 -8.67 -16.95
N LYS A 261 -14.51 -8.81 -18.29
CA LYS A 261 -14.37 -7.67 -19.21
C LYS A 261 -15.50 -6.67 -19.04
N HIS A 262 -16.73 -7.15 -18.80
CA HIS A 262 -17.87 -6.29 -18.51
C HIS A 262 -17.70 -5.54 -17.18
N LEU A 263 -17.29 -6.23 -16.11
CA LEU A 263 -17.03 -5.60 -14.81
C LEU A 263 -15.95 -4.52 -14.90
N VAL A 264 -14.80 -4.84 -15.50
CA VAL A 264 -13.70 -3.86 -15.70
C VAL A 264 -14.18 -2.67 -16.51
N ALA A 265 -14.92 -2.89 -17.61
CA ALA A 265 -15.46 -1.81 -18.43
C ALA A 265 -16.43 -0.91 -17.63
N ARG A 266 -17.26 -1.50 -16.76
CA ARG A 266 -18.16 -0.74 -15.88
C ARG A 266 -17.42 0.05 -14.81
N CYS A 267 -16.38 -0.52 -14.20
CA CYS A 267 -15.53 0.19 -13.24
C CYS A 267 -14.83 1.39 -13.89
N LEU A 268 -14.29 1.22 -15.11
CA LEU A 268 -13.61 2.30 -15.84
C LEU A 268 -14.55 3.37 -16.42
N GLN A 269 -15.87 3.16 -16.40
CA GLN A 269 -16.88 4.13 -16.80
C GLN A 269 -17.37 5.03 -15.64
N GLN A 270 -16.93 4.76 -14.41
CA GLN A 270 -17.31 5.56 -13.25
C GLN A 270 -16.72 6.97 -13.39
N GLN A 271 -17.55 7.98 -13.18
CA GLN A 271 -17.13 9.38 -13.15
C GLN A 271 -16.69 9.76 -11.74
N SER A 272 -15.62 10.55 -11.64
CA SER A 272 -15.20 11.16 -10.38
C SER A 272 -16.18 12.25 -9.95
N ASP A 273 -16.33 12.46 -8.65
CA ASP A 273 -17.09 13.61 -8.14
C ASP A 273 -16.25 14.90 -8.18
N GLU A 274 -16.94 16.06 -8.12
CA GLU A 274 -16.29 17.38 -8.20
C GLU A 274 -15.31 17.62 -7.04
N LEU A 275 -15.58 17.05 -5.86
CA LEU A 275 -14.73 17.21 -4.68
C LEU A 275 -13.39 16.48 -4.86
N LEU A 276 -13.42 15.30 -5.45
CA LEU A 276 -12.26 14.52 -5.80
C LEU A 276 -11.43 15.26 -6.84
N GLU A 277 -12.05 15.79 -7.91
CA GLU A 277 -11.32 16.58 -8.91
C GLU A 277 -10.61 17.79 -8.29
N TYR A 278 -11.28 18.50 -7.38
CA TYR A 278 -10.68 19.62 -6.64
C TYR A 278 -9.54 19.17 -5.73
N THR A 279 -9.74 18.06 -5.00
CA THR A 279 -8.76 17.59 -4.00
C THR A 279 -7.56 16.85 -4.59
N TYR A 280 -7.71 16.27 -5.78
CA TYR A 280 -6.68 15.46 -6.43
C TYR A 280 -5.39 16.25 -6.66
N HIS A 281 -5.49 17.53 -6.99
CA HIS A 281 -4.36 18.39 -7.30
C HIS A 281 -3.58 18.90 -6.07
N PHE A 282 -4.11 18.72 -4.86
CA PHE A 282 -3.49 19.28 -3.65
C PHE A 282 -2.19 18.59 -3.23
N GLY A 283 -2.03 17.29 -3.50
CA GLY A 283 -0.85 16.52 -3.08
C GLY A 283 0.45 16.84 -3.84
N SER A 284 0.35 17.44 -5.04
CA SER A 284 1.52 17.63 -5.91
C SER A 284 2.38 18.86 -5.58
N SER A 285 1.85 19.85 -4.85
CA SER A 285 2.57 21.10 -4.59
C SER A 285 2.97 21.22 -3.12
N ARG A 286 4.25 20.93 -2.83
CA ARG A 286 4.87 21.16 -1.50
C ARG A 286 4.76 22.62 -1.00
N ASN A 287 4.30 23.55 -1.84
CA ASN A 287 4.21 24.97 -1.56
C ASN A 287 2.79 25.49 -1.26
N MET A 288 1.77 24.62 -1.22
CA MET A 288 0.43 25.08 -0.87
C MET A 288 0.31 25.31 0.64
N LYS A 289 0.51 26.56 1.07
CA LYS A 289 0.48 26.96 2.49
C LYS A 289 -0.93 27.26 3.03
N SER A 290 -1.95 27.30 2.17
CA SER A 290 -3.33 27.61 2.55
C SER A 290 -4.33 27.08 1.53
N TRP A 291 -5.47 26.55 2.00
CA TRP A 291 -6.59 26.03 1.20
C TRP A 291 -7.26 27.07 0.28
N ASN A 292 -7.12 28.36 0.60
CA ASN A 292 -7.84 29.45 -0.09
C ASN A 292 -6.91 30.45 -0.82
N ALA A 293 -5.61 30.15 -0.90
CA ALA A 293 -4.67 31.05 -1.57
C ALA A 293 -4.60 30.72 -3.07
N PRO A 294 -4.88 31.68 -3.98
CA PRO A 294 -4.61 31.47 -5.39
C PRO A 294 -3.12 31.14 -5.58
N ILE A 295 -2.83 30.14 -6.42
CA ILE A 295 -1.45 29.79 -6.76
C ILE A 295 -0.85 31.00 -7.48
N SER A 296 0.08 31.70 -6.82
CA SER A 296 0.73 32.86 -7.43
C SER A 296 1.62 32.42 -8.59
N LEU A 297 1.78 33.29 -9.59
CA LEU A 297 2.73 33.12 -10.69
C LEU A 297 4.15 32.78 -10.17
N ASP A 298 4.52 33.36 -9.02
CA ASP A 298 5.77 33.07 -8.31
C ASP A 298 5.94 31.58 -7.99
N GLY A 299 4.85 30.85 -7.68
CA GLY A 299 4.86 29.42 -7.38
C GLY A 299 5.16 28.53 -8.59
N PHE A 300 4.72 28.92 -9.79
CA PHE A 300 5.01 28.19 -11.04
C PHE A 300 6.40 28.53 -11.61
N VAL A 301 6.84 29.76 -11.42
CA VAL A 301 7.95 30.32 -12.21
C VAL A 301 9.27 30.30 -11.48
N SER A 302 9.30 30.34 -10.14
CA SER A 302 10.56 30.37 -9.39
C SER A 302 11.32 29.03 -9.37
N LEU A 303 10.66 27.90 -9.66
CA LEU A 303 11.29 26.58 -9.65
C LEU A 303 11.68 26.10 -11.05
N ASN A 304 10.81 26.23 -12.05
CA ASN A 304 11.00 25.58 -13.35
C ASN A 304 12.32 25.96 -14.08
N PRO A 305 12.75 27.24 -14.11
CA PRO A 305 14.02 27.63 -14.72
C PRO A 305 15.25 27.08 -14.00
N MET A 306 15.21 26.99 -12.66
CA MET A 306 16.30 26.38 -11.88
C MET A 306 16.37 24.86 -12.12
N PHE A 307 15.22 24.21 -12.22
CA PHE A 307 15.13 22.80 -12.59
C PHE A 307 15.81 22.53 -13.93
N GLU A 308 15.47 23.30 -14.96
CA GLU A 308 16.07 23.16 -16.29
C GLU A 308 17.57 23.49 -16.29
N PHE A 309 18.00 24.52 -15.57
CA PHE A 309 19.42 24.85 -15.43
C PHE A 309 20.24 23.73 -14.79
N VAL A 310 19.79 23.21 -13.64
CA VAL A 310 20.47 22.09 -12.96
C VAL A 310 20.44 20.84 -13.82
N LYS A 311 19.30 20.55 -14.45
CA LYS A 311 19.16 19.43 -15.40
C LYS A 311 20.18 19.55 -16.54
N ALA A 312 20.32 20.71 -17.16
CA ALA A 312 21.27 20.93 -18.25
C ALA A 312 22.72 20.67 -17.81
N LYS A 313 23.12 21.14 -16.61
CA LYS A 313 24.45 20.86 -16.04
C LYS A 313 24.70 19.37 -15.80
N VAL A 314 23.73 18.68 -15.22
CA VAL A 314 23.81 17.23 -14.97
C VAL A 314 23.90 16.46 -16.29
N VAL A 315 23.07 16.80 -17.28
CA VAL A 315 23.08 16.18 -18.62
C VAL A 315 24.41 16.41 -19.33
N ALA A 316 24.99 17.61 -19.23
CA ALA A 316 26.30 17.91 -19.81
C ALA A 316 27.41 17.01 -19.22
N LEU A 317 27.39 16.78 -17.90
CA LEU A 317 28.31 15.84 -17.25
C LEU A 317 28.04 14.38 -17.66
N PHE A 318 26.79 13.95 -17.74
CA PHE A 318 26.47 12.61 -18.25
C PHE A 318 27.02 12.38 -19.67
N ARG A 319 26.87 13.37 -20.56
CA ARG A 319 27.42 13.29 -21.92
C ARG A 319 28.95 13.34 -21.94
N LYS A 320 29.57 14.12 -21.06
CA LYS A 320 31.04 14.14 -20.87
C LYS A 320 31.58 12.75 -20.51
N HIS A 321 30.84 11.98 -19.71
CA HIS A 321 31.16 10.60 -19.35
C HIS A 321 30.64 9.56 -20.37
N GLY A 322 30.29 9.99 -21.58
CA GLY A 322 29.88 9.09 -22.68
C GLY A 322 28.50 8.48 -22.53
N GLY A 323 27.65 9.02 -21.66
CA GLY A 323 26.26 8.59 -21.51
C GLY A 323 25.40 8.96 -22.72
N ILE A 324 24.54 8.02 -23.13
CA ILE A 324 23.55 8.20 -24.19
C ILE A 324 22.15 8.28 -23.54
N GLU A 325 21.32 9.20 -24.01
CA GLU A 325 19.93 9.29 -23.55
C GLU A 325 19.13 8.07 -24.04
N VAL A 326 18.52 7.34 -23.11
CA VAL A 326 17.72 6.15 -23.43
C VAL A 326 16.40 6.19 -22.68
N ASP A 327 15.32 6.24 -23.45
CA ASP A 327 13.96 6.15 -22.94
C ASP A 327 13.50 4.70 -22.89
N THR A 328 12.77 4.35 -21.83
CA THR A 328 12.17 3.03 -21.63
C THR A 328 10.65 3.14 -21.69
N PRO A 329 9.92 2.07 -22.05
CA PRO A 329 8.46 2.08 -21.98
C PRO A 329 7.96 2.54 -20.61
N LEU A 330 7.03 3.50 -20.59
CA LEU A 330 6.52 4.11 -19.36
C LEU A 330 5.76 3.09 -18.48
N LEU A 331 4.96 2.22 -19.10
CA LEU A 331 4.14 1.25 -18.38
C LEU A 331 4.77 -0.13 -18.47
N ALA A 332 4.85 -0.79 -17.31
CA ALA A 332 5.29 -2.16 -17.21
C ALA A 332 4.21 -3.07 -16.64
N PRO A 333 4.08 -4.33 -17.09
CA PRO A 333 3.20 -5.29 -16.45
C PRO A 333 3.58 -5.50 -14.98
N LEU A 334 2.57 -5.52 -14.09
CA LEU A 334 2.78 -5.87 -12.69
C LEU A 334 3.31 -7.31 -12.61
N SER A 335 4.51 -7.46 -12.04
CA SER A 335 5.13 -8.76 -11.82
C SER A 335 5.40 -9.02 -10.34
N LYS A 336 5.58 -10.28 -9.94
CA LYS A 336 6.01 -10.65 -8.59
C LYS A 336 7.33 -9.99 -8.16
N ARG A 337 8.10 -9.46 -9.11
CA ARG A 337 9.39 -8.79 -8.92
C ARG A 337 9.28 -7.28 -8.79
N THR A 338 8.06 -6.74 -8.84
CA THR A 338 7.83 -5.31 -8.61
C THR A 338 8.05 -5.03 -7.13
N ASN A 339 9.04 -4.20 -6.80
CA ASN A 339 9.43 -3.96 -5.41
C ASN A 339 8.27 -3.30 -4.64
N PRO A 340 7.67 -3.98 -3.63
CA PRO A 340 6.57 -3.42 -2.87
C PRO A 340 7.00 -2.24 -1.98
N TRP A 341 8.29 -2.13 -1.64
CA TRP A 341 8.83 -1.08 -0.77
C TRP A 341 8.65 0.34 -1.29
N ASN A 342 8.60 0.49 -2.62
CA ASN A 342 8.50 1.80 -3.25
C ASN A 342 7.07 2.33 -3.36
N ASN A 343 6.08 1.61 -2.84
CA ASN A 343 4.65 1.91 -3.01
C ASN A 343 4.30 2.24 -4.47
N PRO A 344 4.50 1.29 -5.41
CA PRO A 344 4.37 1.58 -6.83
C PRO A 344 2.92 1.86 -7.20
N VAL A 345 2.69 2.89 -8.03
CA VAL A 345 1.34 3.20 -8.55
C VAL A 345 0.90 2.08 -9.48
N ARG A 346 -0.25 1.47 -9.16
CA ARG A 346 -0.84 0.38 -9.97
C ARG A 346 -2.01 0.92 -10.76
N LEU A 347 -2.01 0.64 -12.06
CA LEU A 347 -3.04 1.06 -12.99
C LEU A 347 -3.65 -0.18 -13.66
N MET A 348 -4.93 -0.11 -13.98
CA MET A 348 -5.61 -1.15 -14.74
C MET A 348 -5.90 -0.64 -16.16
N THR A 349 -5.46 -1.41 -17.14
CA THR A 349 -5.78 -1.14 -18.55
C THR A 349 -7.22 -1.57 -18.87
N HIS A 350 -7.77 -1.11 -20.00
CA HIS A 350 -9.13 -1.49 -20.45
C HIS A 350 -9.32 -3.01 -20.65
N SER A 351 -8.24 -3.76 -20.82
CA SER A 351 -8.26 -5.23 -20.93
C SER A 351 -8.21 -5.94 -19.56
N GLY A 352 -8.12 -5.17 -18.47
CA GLY A 352 -7.92 -5.65 -17.10
C GLY A 352 -6.50 -6.05 -16.76
N CYS A 353 -5.53 -5.86 -17.66
CA CYS A 353 -4.12 -6.04 -17.33
C CYS A 353 -3.68 -4.95 -16.34
N VAL A 354 -3.08 -5.37 -15.23
CA VAL A 354 -2.51 -4.46 -14.23
C VAL A 354 -1.09 -4.10 -14.64
N VAL A 355 -0.85 -2.80 -14.79
CA VAL A 355 0.44 -2.21 -15.14
C VAL A 355 0.89 -1.26 -14.02
N VAL A 356 2.18 -0.94 -13.99
CA VAL A 356 2.76 -0.03 -12.99
C VAL A 356 3.48 1.12 -13.67
N LEU A 357 3.41 2.29 -13.03
CA LEU A 357 4.28 3.42 -13.35
C LEU A 357 5.68 3.21 -12.74
N PRO A 358 6.73 3.81 -13.32
CA PRO A 358 8.09 3.60 -12.86
C PRO A 358 8.28 4.23 -11.48
N SER A 359 8.60 3.41 -10.48
CA SER A 359 8.97 3.87 -9.14
C SER A 359 10.47 4.24 -9.01
N ASP A 360 11.25 3.78 -9.99
CA ASP A 360 12.66 4.09 -10.26
C ASP A 360 12.94 3.91 -11.76
N LEU A 361 13.95 4.60 -12.29
CA LEU A 361 14.32 4.53 -13.72
C LEU A 361 15.22 3.35 -14.08
N ARG A 362 15.77 2.63 -13.10
CA ARG A 362 16.79 1.57 -13.32
C ARG A 362 16.16 0.22 -13.63
N THR A 363 15.11 -0.14 -12.90
CA THR A 363 14.45 -1.45 -13.01
C THR A 363 13.86 -1.66 -14.41
N GLU A 364 13.20 -0.63 -14.93
CA GLU A 364 12.62 -0.65 -16.29
C GLU A 364 13.71 -0.67 -17.37
N PHE A 365 14.79 0.08 -17.17
CA PHE A 365 15.95 0.02 -18.05
C PHE A 365 16.60 -1.36 -18.08
N ALA A 366 16.87 -1.97 -16.92
CA ALA A 366 17.46 -3.30 -16.82
C ALA A 366 16.61 -4.37 -17.53
N ARG A 367 15.28 -4.29 -17.41
CA ARG A 367 14.35 -5.17 -18.14
C ARG A 367 14.42 -4.90 -19.64
N HIS A 368 14.38 -3.63 -20.05
CA HIS A 368 14.38 -3.26 -21.46
C HIS A 368 15.64 -3.75 -22.20
N ILE A 369 16.84 -3.52 -21.65
CA ILE A 369 18.09 -3.90 -22.32
C ILE A 369 18.28 -5.41 -22.42
N THR A 370 17.87 -6.16 -21.38
CA THR A 370 18.01 -7.62 -21.34
C THR A 370 17.03 -8.28 -22.30
N MET A 371 15.80 -7.75 -22.41
CA MET A 371 14.81 -8.17 -23.42
C MET A 371 15.26 -7.91 -24.86
N ASN A 372 16.14 -6.93 -25.07
CA ASN A 372 16.71 -6.60 -26.39
C ASN A 372 18.12 -7.17 -26.62
N GLY A 373 18.68 -7.94 -25.68
CA GLY A 373 20.01 -8.54 -25.81
C GLY A 373 21.18 -7.56 -25.81
N VAL A 374 21.00 -6.36 -25.26
CA VAL A 374 22.06 -5.34 -25.12
C VAL A 374 22.90 -5.64 -23.88
N ASN A 375 24.23 -5.76 -24.05
CA ASN A 375 25.16 -6.12 -22.98
C ASN A 375 26.30 -5.11 -22.74
N MET A 376 26.30 -3.98 -23.44
CA MET A 376 27.29 -2.92 -23.25
C MET A 376 26.67 -1.56 -23.58
N MET A 377 26.66 -0.64 -22.62
CA MET A 377 26.07 0.69 -22.78
C MET A 377 26.48 1.61 -21.63
N ARG A 378 26.65 2.91 -21.90
CA ARG A 378 26.55 3.97 -20.88
C ARG A 378 25.29 4.77 -21.19
N ARG A 379 24.36 4.85 -20.25
CA ARG A 379 23.09 5.54 -20.46
C ARG A 379 22.87 6.62 -19.42
N TYR A 380 22.12 7.64 -19.78
CA TYR A 380 21.45 8.50 -18.83
C TYR A 380 19.96 8.63 -19.13
N CYS A 381 19.18 8.98 -18.10
CA CYS A 381 17.77 9.33 -18.23
C CYS A 381 17.43 10.34 -17.11
N VAL A 382 16.72 11.41 -17.47
CA VAL A 382 16.23 12.40 -16.51
C VAL A 382 14.71 12.50 -16.67
N ASP A 383 13.99 11.76 -15.84
CA ASP A 383 12.54 11.62 -15.97
C ASP A 383 11.84 11.46 -14.61
N ARG A 384 10.51 11.46 -14.64
CA ARG A 384 9.62 11.39 -13.48
C ARG A 384 9.47 9.94 -13.01
N VAL A 385 9.52 9.78 -11.70
CA VAL A 385 9.14 8.54 -11.01
C VAL A 385 7.95 8.81 -10.10
N TYR A 386 7.12 7.77 -9.94
CA TYR A 386 5.81 7.87 -9.30
C TYR A 386 5.70 6.90 -8.12
N ARG A 387 5.17 7.39 -7.00
CA ARG A 387 4.90 6.59 -5.81
C ARG A 387 3.53 6.94 -5.26
N GLU A 388 2.77 5.93 -4.84
CA GLU A 388 1.49 6.14 -4.17
C GLU A 388 1.70 6.88 -2.84
N GLU A 389 0.81 7.83 -2.55
CA GLU A 389 0.71 8.42 -1.22
C GLU A 389 -0.10 7.50 -0.30
N LYS A 390 0.10 7.62 1.01
CA LYS A 390 -0.66 6.83 1.99
C LYS A 390 -2.14 7.22 2.04
N VAL A 391 -2.45 8.45 1.63
CA VAL A 391 -3.83 8.95 1.57
C VAL A 391 -4.41 8.56 0.22
N PHE A 392 -5.48 7.78 0.24
CA PHE A 392 -6.20 7.39 -0.98
C PHE A 392 -6.76 8.63 -1.70
N ASN A 393 -6.95 8.52 -3.02
CA ASN A 393 -7.59 9.54 -3.85
C ASN A 393 -6.82 10.87 -4.02
N PHE A 394 -5.51 10.87 -3.73
CA PHE A 394 -4.62 12.00 -4.05
C PHE A 394 -3.77 11.69 -5.29
N HIS A 395 -3.33 12.74 -5.99
CA HIS A 395 -2.37 12.58 -7.08
C HIS A 395 -1.09 11.91 -6.55
N PRO A 396 -0.57 10.85 -7.22
CA PRO A 396 0.65 10.18 -6.80
C PRO A 396 1.83 11.15 -6.64
N LYS A 397 2.69 10.87 -5.68
CA LYS A 397 3.90 11.65 -5.50
C LYS A 397 4.81 11.50 -6.72
N GLN A 398 5.02 12.61 -7.41
CA GLN A 398 5.92 12.72 -8.55
C GLN A 398 7.27 13.30 -8.10
N SER A 399 8.37 12.75 -8.61
CA SER A 399 9.72 13.29 -8.38
C SER A 399 10.61 13.06 -9.60
N TYR A 400 11.51 13.98 -9.90
CA TYR A 400 12.49 13.80 -10.98
C TYR A 400 13.71 13.02 -10.48
N GLU A 401 14.02 11.92 -11.17
CA GLU A 401 15.23 11.13 -10.98
C GLU A 401 16.19 11.38 -12.15
N CYS A 402 17.46 11.66 -11.85
CA CYS A 402 18.55 11.71 -12.83
C CYS A 402 19.36 10.42 -12.67
N ALA A 403 19.13 9.45 -13.55
CA ALA A 403 19.80 8.15 -13.53
C ALA A 403 20.94 8.10 -14.54
N PHE A 404 22.07 7.51 -14.13
CA PHE A 404 23.18 7.17 -15.02
C PHE A 404 23.59 5.72 -14.75
N ASP A 405 23.64 4.90 -15.79
CA ASP A 405 23.94 3.47 -15.67
C ASP A 405 25.01 3.05 -16.66
N ILE A 406 25.90 2.17 -16.22
CA ILE A 406 26.98 1.58 -17.00
C ILE A 406 26.74 0.07 -17.04
N ILE A 407 26.50 -0.44 -18.25
CA ILE A 407 26.35 -1.85 -18.57
C ILE A 407 27.62 -2.32 -19.27
N THR A 408 28.20 -3.42 -18.78
CA THR A 408 29.46 -3.96 -19.24
C THR A 408 29.39 -5.48 -19.38
N PRO A 409 30.09 -6.07 -20.36
CA PRO A 409 30.19 -7.52 -20.50
C PRO A 409 31.17 -8.17 -19.49
N TYR A 410 31.86 -7.35 -18.68
CA TYR A 410 32.83 -7.82 -17.69
C TYR A 410 32.23 -7.77 -16.27
N ALA A 411 32.18 -8.93 -15.61
CA ALA A 411 31.67 -9.03 -14.26
C ALA A 411 32.55 -8.28 -13.24
N SER A 412 31.91 -7.64 -12.26
CA SER A 412 32.54 -7.10 -11.05
C SER A 412 33.74 -6.16 -11.27
N SER A 413 33.69 -5.31 -12.31
CA SER A 413 34.77 -4.35 -12.57
C SER A 413 34.75 -3.17 -11.57
N PRO A 414 35.77 -3.02 -10.70
CA PRO A 414 35.80 -1.95 -9.69
C PRO A 414 35.96 -0.55 -10.30
N LEU A 415 36.42 -0.47 -11.55
CA LEU A 415 36.53 0.79 -12.29
C LEU A 415 35.15 1.41 -12.52
N VAL A 416 34.13 0.59 -12.77
CA VAL A 416 32.76 1.08 -13.01
C VAL A 416 32.20 1.75 -11.75
N ASP A 417 32.37 1.11 -10.59
CA ASP A 417 31.90 1.66 -9.31
C ASP A 417 32.65 2.97 -8.95
N ALA A 418 33.95 3.03 -9.26
CA ALA A 418 34.77 4.23 -9.06
C ALA A 418 34.43 5.37 -10.04
N GLU A 419 34.14 5.07 -11.31
CA GLU A 419 33.68 6.04 -12.33
C GLU A 419 32.38 6.71 -11.87
N LEU A 420 31.43 5.93 -11.34
CA LEU A 420 30.16 6.44 -10.81
C LEU A 420 30.36 7.34 -9.58
N LEU A 421 31.29 7.01 -8.68
CA LEU A 421 31.65 7.87 -7.54
C LEU A 421 32.28 9.19 -8.02
N ALA A 422 33.17 9.13 -9.02
CA ALA A 422 33.80 10.31 -9.61
C ALA A 422 32.76 11.22 -10.29
N LEU A 423 31.85 10.65 -11.08
CA LEU A 423 30.75 11.39 -11.70
C LEU A 423 29.84 12.03 -10.65
N ALA A 424 29.47 11.30 -9.59
CA ALA A 424 28.67 11.86 -8.50
C ALA A 424 29.37 13.05 -7.82
N PHE A 425 30.68 12.95 -7.61
CA PHE A 425 31.52 14.01 -7.06
C PHE A 425 31.59 15.22 -8.00
N GLU A 426 31.79 15.01 -9.30
CA GLU A 426 31.79 16.08 -10.31
C GLU A 426 30.44 16.83 -10.35
N ILE A 427 29.31 16.12 -10.35
CA ILE A 427 27.96 16.72 -10.31
C ILE A 427 27.81 17.64 -9.09
N THR A 428 28.27 17.19 -7.92
CA THR A 428 28.21 18.03 -6.72
C THR A 428 29.15 19.23 -6.76
N ASN A 429 30.31 19.13 -7.42
CA ASN A 429 31.25 20.25 -7.57
C ASN A 429 30.75 21.34 -8.52
N GLU A 430 29.89 21.01 -9.48
CA GLU A 430 29.19 21.99 -10.33
C GLU A 430 28.18 22.83 -9.53
N ILE A 431 27.77 22.40 -8.33
CA ILE A 431 26.80 23.10 -7.48
C ILE A 431 27.54 23.78 -6.30
N PRO A 432 27.70 25.12 -6.31
CA PRO A 432 28.60 25.84 -5.39
C PRO A 432 28.32 25.63 -3.90
N ARG A 433 27.05 25.60 -3.48
CA ARG A 433 26.67 25.32 -2.09
C ARG A 433 27.00 23.90 -1.62
N LEU A 434 27.22 22.97 -2.54
CA LEU A 434 27.69 21.61 -2.24
C LEU A 434 29.22 21.55 -2.22
N ARG A 435 29.90 22.46 -2.95
CA ARG A 435 31.37 22.61 -2.97
C ARG A 435 31.94 23.05 -1.62
N GLU A 436 31.18 23.85 -0.87
CA GLU A 436 31.62 24.47 0.40
C GLU A 436 31.27 23.66 1.67
N LYS A 437 30.72 22.44 1.54
CA LYS A 437 30.13 21.69 2.68
C LYS A 437 30.76 20.33 2.92
N ASN A 438 30.55 19.81 4.15
CA ASN A 438 30.92 18.48 4.66
C ASN A 438 30.24 17.32 3.90
N MET A 439 30.50 17.21 2.60
CA MET A 439 30.03 16.09 1.80
C MET A 439 30.81 14.85 2.15
N ARG A 440 30.12 13.72 2.24
CA ARG A 440 30.75 12.42 2.48
C ARG A 440 29.98 11.30 1.80
N VAL A 441 30.68 10.24 1.46
CA VAL A 441 30.09 9.01 0.93
C VAL A 441 29.97 8.00 2.06
N ARG A 442 28.81 7.35 2.17
CA ARG A 442 28.65 6.12 2.95
C ARG A 442 28.58 4.96 1.97
N MET A 443 29.46 3.99 2.11
CA MET A 443 29.61 2.88 1.18
C MET A 443 29.57 1.54 1.93
N ASN A 444 29.07 0.51 1.27
CA ASN A 444 29.01 -0.84 1.79
C ASN A 444 29.07 -1.85 0.65
N HIS A 445 29.13 -3.12 1.00
CA HIS A 445 29.09 -4.23 0.07
C HIS A 445 28.04 -5.25 0.51
N THR A 446 27.22 -5.74 -0.42
CA THR A 446 26.15 -6.70 -0.07
C THR A 446 26.70 -8.00 0.54
N GLN A 447 27.90 -8.45 0.14
CA GLN A 447 28.55 -9.60 0.76
C GLN A 447 29.07 -9.31 2.18
N LEU A 448 29.41 -8.06 2.51
CA LEU A 448 29.79 -7.70 3.89
C LEU A 448 28.56 -7.76 4.80
N LEU A 449 27.44 -7.23 4.33
CA LEU A 449 26.16 -7.34 5.03
C LEU A 449 25.74 -8.81 5.22
N ARG A 450 25.82 -9.62 4.15
CA ARG A 450 25.58 -11.07 4.25
C ARG A 450 26.50 -11.76 5.26
N ALA A 451 27.79 -11.39 5.30
CA ALA A 451 28.73 -11.92 6.27
C ALA A 451 28.32 -11.60 7.72
N ILE A 452 27.85 -10.39 7.99
CA ILE A 452 27.36 -9.98 9.32
C ILE A 452 26.12 -10.80 9.70
N LEU A 453 25.15 -10.93 8.80
CA LEU A 453 23.92 -11.69 9.05
C LEU A 453 24.20 -13.17 9.31
N LEU A 454 25.14 -13.77 8.57
CA LEU A 454 25.59 -15.15 8.79
C LEU A 454 26.33 -15.30 10.12
N TYR A 455 27.22 -14.37 10.46
CA TYR A 455 27.98 -14.40 11.71
C TYR A 455 27.09 -14.26 12.94
N CYS A 456 26.06 -13.42 12.86
CA CYS A 456 25.06 -13.24 13.92
C CYS A 456 23.93 -14.28 13.87
N ASN A 457 23.93 -15.19 12.90
CA ASN A 457 22.90 -16.22 12.71
C ASN A 457 21.47 -15.65 12.62
N VAL A 458 21.29 -14.56 11.88
CA VAL A 458 19.99 -13.89 11.70
C VAL A 458 19.10 -14.73 10.77
N PRO A 459 17.85 -15.07 11.17
CA PRO A 459 16.91 -15.80 10.32
C PRO A 459 16.58 -15.02 9.04
N LYS A 460 16.58 -15.72 7.90
CA LYS A 460 16.25 -15.10 6.59
C LYS A 460 14.83 -14.54 6.52
N SER A 461 13.89 -15.15 7.23
CA SER A 461 12.50 -14.68 7.34
C SER A 461 12.40 -13.27 7.91
N SER A 462 13.33 -12.88 8.78
CA SER A 462 13.31 -11.60 9.49
C SER A 462 14.09 -10.49 8.78
N TYR A 463 14.66 -10.77 7.60
CA TYR A 463 15.49 -9.80 6.87
C TYR A 463 14.70 -8.57 6.43
N THR A 464 13.49 -8.75 5.91
CA THR A 464 12.64 -7.64 5.45
C THR A 464 12.37 -6.63 6.58
N GLU A 465 12.00 -7.13 7.76
CA GLU A 465 11.75 -6.29 8.93
C GLU A 465 13.04 -5.65 9.46
N LEU A 466 14.15 -6.39 9.51
CA LEU A 466 15.45 -5.87 9.93
C LEU A 466 15.89 -4.69 9.06
N PHE A 467 15.81 -4.83 7.73
CA PHE A 467 16.19 -3.75 6.82
C PHE A 467 15.27 -2.54 6.91
N ALA A 468 13.99 -2.74 7.25
CA ALA A 468 13.04 -1.64 7.49
C ALA A 468 13.49 -0.85 8.71
N ASN A 469 13.75 -1.54 9.82
CA ASN A 469 14.22 -0.93 11.04
C ASN A 469 15.56 -0.21 10.86
N ILE A 470 16.49 -0.77 10.08
CA ILE A 470 17.77 -0.12 9.74
C ILE A 470 17.53 1.18 8.94
N ALA A 471 16.71 1.12 7.89
CA ALA A 471 16.41 2.29 7.07
C ALA A 471 15.74 3.40 7.88
N ASP A 472 14.74 3.05 8.68
CA ASP A 472 14.02 3.97 9.54
C ASP A 472 14.95 4.61 10.58
N PHE A 473 15.90 3.84 11.15
CA PHE A 473 16.87 4.37 12.11
C PHE A 473 17.84 5.36 11.46
N ILE A 474 18.36 5.03 10.28
CA ILE A 474 19.33 5.88 9.56
C ILE A 474 18.69 7.18 9.08
N GLU A 475 17.43 7.13 8.68
CA GLU A 475 16.64 8.29 8.29
C GLU A 475 16.15 9.11 9.50
N GLY A 476 16.36 8.62 10.73
CA GLY A 476 15.92 9.28 11.96
C GLY A 476 14.42 9.18 12.21
N ARG A 477 13.72 8.24 11.55
CA ARG A 477 12.29 7.94 11.76
C ARG A 477 12.02 7.16 13.04
N ILE A 478 13.00 6.40 13.52
CA ILE A 478 12.94 5.71 14.81
C ILE A 478 14.15 6.05 15.68
N SER A 479 13.95 6.03 17.01
CA SER A 479 15.01 6.29 17.98
C SER A 479 16.00 5.13 18.08
N LYS A 480 17.17 5.37 18.69
CA LYS A 480 18.15 4.31 18.99
C LYS A 480 17.53 3.21 19.85
N PHE A 481 16.68 3.58 20.82
CA PHE A 481 15.99 2.61 21.65
C PHE A 481 15.02 1.73 20.83
N GLN A 482 14.19 2.34 19.99
CA GLN A 482 13.26 1.62 19.11
C GLN A 482 14.01 0.67 18.17
N PHE A 483 15.12 1.11 17.58
CA PHE A 483 15.98 0.26 16.76
C PHE A 483 16.55 -0.94 17.55
N HIS A 484 17.12 -0.69 18.73
CA HIS A 484 17.62 -1.76 19.60
C HIS A 484 16.53 -2.75 20.01
N SER A 485 15.33 -2.26 20.33
CA SER A 485 14.18 -3.08 20.70
C SER A 485 13.74 -3.96 19.53
N GLY A 486 13.55 -3.39 18.33
CA GLY A 486 13.18 -4.14 17.13
C GLY A 486 14.18 -5.25 16.78
N VAL A 487 15.49 -4.96 16.83
CA VAL A 487 16.52 -5.97 16.59
C VAL A 487 16.53 -7.06 17.68
N THR A 488 16.24 -6.71 18.93
CA THR A 488 16.16 -7.68 20.03
C THR A 488 14.99 -8.66 19.83
N VAL A 489 13.84 -8.17 19.34
CA VAL A 489 12.69 -9.01 18.99
C VAL A 489 13.05 -9.97 17.86
N ILE A 490 13.65 -9.47 16.78
CA ILE A 490 14.06 -10.26 15.61
C ILE A 490 15.03 -11.39 15.97
N MET A 491 15.92 -11.17 16.92
CA MET A 491 16.98 -12.11 17.25
C MET A 491 16.50 -13.31 18.08
N GLU A 492 15.31 -13.25 18.70
CA GLU A 492 14.63 -14.27 19.54
C GLU A 492 15.47 -14.90 20.69
N LYS A 493 16.80 -14.70 20.72
CA LYS A 493 17.80 -15.33 21.60
C LYS A 493 18.81 -14.28 22.07
N SER A 494 19.01 -14.25 23.39
CA SER A 494 19.99 -13.47 24.17
C SER A 494 20.26 -12.02 23.73
N ARG A 495 20.00 -11.06 24.63
CA ARG A 495 20.35 -9.63 24.47
C ARG A 495 21.78 -9.40 23.99
N SER A 496 22.74 -10.27 24.35
CA SER A 496 24.13 -10.15 23.90
C SER A 496 24.33 -10.32 22.39
N SER A 497 23.54 -11.19 21.74
CA SER A 497 23.64 -11.43 20.29
C SER A 497 23.02 -10.29 19.49
N ALA A 498 21.91 -9.72 20.00
CA ALA A 498 21.30 -8.52 19.44
C ALA A 498 22.24 -7.31 19.51
N THR A 499 22.90 -7.08 20.66
CA THR A 499 23.90 -6.01 20.79
C THR A 499 25.07 -6.19 19.83
N ALA A 500 25.59 -7.41 19.68
CA ALA A 500 26.68 -7.70 18.74
C ALA A 500 26.28 -7.43 17.29
N LEU A 501 25.07 -7.79 16.88
CA LEU A 501 24.54 -7.49 15.55
C LEU A 501 24.45 -5.97 15.33
N ILE A 502 23.92 -5.23 16.31
CA ILE A 502 23.81 -3.77 16.24
C ILE A 502 25.18 -3.12 16.11
N ASP A 503 26.16 -3.51 16.93
CA ASP A 503 27.52 -2.96 16.89
C ASP A 503 28.21 -3.21 15.54
N LEU A 504 27.95 -4.38 14.92
CA LEU A 504 28.47 -4.71 13.59
C LEU A 504 27.76 -3.91 12.48
N LEU A 505 26.43 -3.76 12.55
CA LEU A 505 25.66 -2.97 11.57
C LEU A 505 25.97 -1.47 11.67
N LEU A 506 26.20 -0.95 12.86
CA LEU A 506 26.53 0.46 13.07
C LEU A 506 28.02 0.77 12.90
N ALA A 507 28.83 -0.23 12.51
CA ALA A 507 30.24 -0.01 12.20
C ALA A 507 30.39 1.07 11.13
N ASN A 508 31.06 2.16 11.50
CA ASN A 508 31.27 3.34 10.67
C ASN A 508 32.72 3.81 10.80
N PHE A 509 33.52 3.67 9.75
CA PHE A 509 34.93 4.07 9.77
C PHE A 509 35.36 4.64 8.43
N LEU A 510 36.38 5.50 8.45
CA LEU A 510 36.95 6.08 7.24
C LEU A 510 37.81 5.04 6.54
N MET A 511 37.57 4.84 5.23
CA MET A 511 38.44 3.99 4.42
C MET A 511 39.65 4.81 3.98
N SER A 512 40.68 4.87 4.83
CA SER A 512 42.03 5.27 4.42
C SER A 512 42.70 4.04 3.83
N GLY A 513 43.45 4.15 2.73
CA GLY A 513 44.09 3.04 2.00
C GLY A 513 45.17 2.25 2.77
N THR A 514 45.13 2.26 4.10
CA THR A 514 45.95 1.50 5.03
C THR A 514 45.03 0.66 5.93
N ARG A 515 45.29 -0.65 6.03
CA ARG A 515 44.50 -1.64 6.82
C ARG A 515 44.23 -1.28 8.29
N SER A 516 44.90 -0.30 8.86
CA SER A 516 44.80 0.11 10.26
C SER A 516 43.39 0.54 10.69
N SER A 517 42.58 1.15 9.80
CA SER A 517 41.25 1.65 10.19
C SER A 517 40.22 0.53 10.45
N VAL A 518 40.41 -0.64 9.81
CA VAL A 518 39.55 -1.80 10.01
C VAL A 518 39.86 -2.52 11.32
N ASP A 519 41.13 -2.51 11.74
CA ASP A 519 41.58 -3.11 13.00
C ASP A 519 41.03 -2.41 14.25
N ASP A 520 40.58 -1.15 14.13
CA ASP A 520 39.94 -0.37 15.19
C ASP A 520 38.40 -0.40 15.11
N SER A 521 37.82 -1.10 14.13
CA SER A 521 36.38 -1.20 13.93
C SER A 521 35.74 -2.38 14.67
N SER A 522 34.43 -2.32 14.92
CA SER A 522 33.63 -3.43 15.47
C SER A 522 33.69 -4.70 14.62
N LEU A 523 34.06 -4.60 13.33
CA LEU A 523 34.17 -5.74 12.40
C LEU A 523 35.39 -6.63 12.67
N LYS A 524 36.31 -6.22 13.55
CA LYS A 524 37.54 -6.98 13.86
C LYS A 524 37.26 -8.42 14.30
N SER A 525 36.20 -8.64 15.08
CA SER A 525 35.78 -9.96 15.55
C SER A 525 35.37 -10.88 14.39
N LEU A 526 34.55 -10.36 13.47
CA LEU A 526 34.11 -11.04 12.25
C LEU A 526 35.30 -11.39 11.33
N ILE A 527 36.23 -10.45 11.13
CA ILE A 527 37.35 -10.61 10.21
C ILE A 527 38.40 -11.60 10.76
N ARG A 528 38.65 -11.60 12.07
CA ARG A 528 39.59 -12.54 12.70
C ARG A 528 39.05 -13.96 12.80
N GLY A 529 37.73 -14.14 12.67
CA GLY A 529 37.09 -15.44 12.62
C GLY A 529 37.56 -16.33 11.47
N LYS A 530 37.14 -17.60 11.54
CA LYS A 530 37.32 -18.62 10.48
C LYS A 530 35.94 -19.02 9.97
N GLY A 531 35.81 -19.33 8.67
CA GLY A 531 34.55 -19.76 8.04
C GLY A 531 34.08 -18.86 6.89
N GLU A 532 32.90 -19.17 6.34
CA GLU A 532 32.31 -18.48 5.18
C GLU A 532 32.13 -16.98 5.45
N ALA A 533 31.54 -16.62 6.60
CA ALA A 533 31.29 -15.23 6.97
C ALA A 533 32.57 -14.38 6.98
N ALA A 534 33.65 -14.88 7.59
CA ALA A 534 34.92 -14.17 7.62
C ALA A 534 35.56 -14.04 6.22
N SER A 535 35.39 -15.05 5.34
CA SER A 535 35.87 -15.01 3.96
C SER A 535 35.14 -13.97 3.12
N LEU A 536 33.81 -13.93 3.22
CA LEU A 536 32.94 -12.96 2.55
C LEU A 536 33.27 -11.53 3.01
N ALA A 537 33.41 -11.30 4.31
CA ALA A 537 33.77 -10.00 4.86
C ALA A 537 35.14 -9.50 4.36
N LYS A 538 36.16 -10.39 4.33
CA LYS A 538 37.50 -10.05 3.83
C LYS A 538 37.51 -9.71 2.36
N THR A 539 36.78 -10.46 1.55
CA THR A 539 36.71 -10.24 0.09
C THR A 539 36.01 -8.92 -0.20
N ALA A 540 34.86 -8.69 0.43
CA ALA A 540 34.11 -7.44 0.32
C ALA A 540 34.95 -6.22 0.71
N LEU A 541 35.66 -6.25 1.84
CA LEU A 541 36.48 -5.12 2.29
C LEU A 541 37.65 -4.81 1.34
N ARG A 542 38.25 -5.83 0.71
CA ARG A 542 39.31 -5.60 -0.31
C ARG A 542 38.77 -4.97 -1.58
N GLU A 543 37.58 -5.38 -2.03
CA GLU A 543 36.93 -4.77 -3.18
C GLU A 543 36.58 -3.31 -2.89
N LEU A 544 36.01 -3.03 -1.71
CA LEU A 544 35.73 -1.67 -1.25
C LEU A 544 37.01 -0.80 -1.22
N GLU A 545 38.10 -1.32 -0.66
CA GLU A 545 39.41 -0.63 -0.63
C GLU A 545 39.94 -0.34 -2.05
N THR A 546 39.79 -1.30 -2.97
CA THR A 546 40.19 -1.14 -4.38
C THR A 546 39.38 -0.04 -5.06
N VAL A 547 38.06 -0.05 -4.91
CA VAL A 547 37.16 0.97 -5.47
C VAL A 547 37.47 2.35 -4.91
N VAL A 548 37.71 2.48 -3.60
CA VAL A 548 38.10 3.74 -2.96
C VAL A 548 39.43 4.26 -3.50
N GLY A 549 40.44 3.39 -3.66
CA GLY A 549 41.73 3.76 -4.24
C GLY A 549 41.62 4.29 -5.67
N ILE A 550 40.82 3.65 -6.51
CA ILE A 550 40.56 4.10 -7.90
C ILE A 550 39.77 5.41 -7.88
N ALA A 551 38.74 5.54 -7.04
CA ALA A 551 37.93 6.76 -6.94
C ALA A 551 38.78 7.98 -6.54
N HIS A 552 39.69 7.84 -5.59
CA HIS A 552 40.66 8.89 -5.25
C HIS A 552 41.59 9.22 -6.42
N SER A 553 42.02 8.22 -7.18
CA SER A 553 42.84 8.42 -8.39
C SER A 553 42.07 9.14 -9.51
N LEU A 554 40.76 9.00 -9.56
CA LEU A 554 39.85 9.73 -10.46
C LEU A 554 39.48 11.13 -9.95
N GLY A 555 40.03 11.57 -8.81
CA GLY A 555 39.86 12.94 -8.30
C GLY A 555 38.75 13.11 -7.27
N VAL A 556 38.18 12.02 -6.73
CA VAL A 556 37.24 12.12 -5.60
C VAL A 556 38.01 12.53 -4.34
N THR A 557 37.71 13.71 -3.79
CA THR A 557 38.40 14.21 -2.58
C THR A 557 37.56 14.15 -1.31
N CYS A 558 36.25 13.88 -1.41
CA CYS A 558 35.39 13.78 -0.24
C CYS A 558 35.67 12.52 0.60
N PRO A 559 35.46 12.56 1.92
CA PRO A 559 35.60 11.39 2.79
C PRO A 559 34.66 10.24 2.39
N ILE A 560 35.22 9.03 2.23
CA ILE A 560 34.45 7.80 1.98
C ILE A 560 34.47 6.91 3.22
N HIS A 561 33.31 6.78 3.85
CA HIS A 561 33.10 5.95 5.03
C HIS A 561 32.53 4.60 4.64
N ILE A 562 33.05 3.52 5.24
CA ILE A 562 32.34 2.24 5.22
C ILE A 562 31.30 2.24 6.33
N PHE A 563 30.06 1.95 5.94
CA PHE A 563 28.94 1.85 6.85
C PHE A 563 28.22 0.51 6.64
N ALA A 564 28.47 -0.44 7.53
CA ALA A 564 28.13 -1.85 7.31
C ALA A 564 26.62 -2.14 7.30
N GLY A 565 25.82 -1.29 7.93
CA GLY A 565 24.36 -1.34 7.95
C GLY A 565 23.72 -0.36 6.96
N LEU A 566 24.41 0.01 5.87
CA LEU A 566 23.80 0.89 4.85
C LEU A 566 22.43 0.33 4.43
N PRO A 567 21.37 1.16 4.36
CA PRO A 567 20.04 0.66 4.11
C PRO A 567 19.93 0.23 2.66
N ILE A 568 19.72 -1.07 2.45
CA ILE A 568 19.58 -1.70 1.15
C ILE A 568 18.24 -2.44 1.20
N SER A 569 17.36 -2.21 0.22
CA SER A 569 16.14 -3.01 0.08
C SER A 569 16.55 -4.47 -0.09
N TYR A 570 15.99 -5.40 0.67
CA TYR A 570 16.38 -6.82 0.65
C TYR A 570 16.39 -7.42 -0.77
N ASP A 571 15.35 -7.13 -1.55
CA ASP A 571 15.22 -7.58 -2.94
C ASP A 571 16.38 -7.07 -3.82
N ARG A 572 16.87 -5.86 -3.53
CA ARG A 572 18.08 -5.29 -4.14
C ARG A 572 19.38 -5.74 -3.45
N ALA A 573 19.37 -6.15 -2.18
CA ALA A 573 20.55 -6.70 -1.50
C ALA A 573 20.98 -8.05 -2.10
N SER A 574 20.07 -8.75 -2.77
CA SER A 574 20.36 -9.93 -3.58
C SER A 574 21.23 -9.63 -4.82
N SER A 575 21.35 -8.35 -5.22
CA SER A 575 21.92 -7.93 -6.50
C SER A 575 23.44 -8.03 -6.61
N GLY A 576 24.13 -8.29 -5.49
CA GLY A 576 25.58 -8.49 -5.45
C GLY A 576 26.37 -7.22 -5.75
N GLY A 577 27.32 -6.85 -4.88
CA GLY A 577 28.30 -5.80 -5.18
C GLY A 577 28.28 -4.59 -4.24
N VAL A 578 28.89 -3.50 -4.73
CA VAL A 578 29.06 -2.23 -4.02
C VAL A 578 27.75 -1.45 -4.02
N VAL A 579 27.45 -0.83 -2.88
CA VAL A 579 26.36 0.12 -2.70
C VAL A 579 26.87 1.35 -1.98
N TRP A 580 26.36 2.52 -2.32
CA TRP A 580 26.78 3.76 -1.68
C TRP A 580 25.71 4.84 -1.71
N GLN A 581 25.81 5.77 -0.76
CA GLN A 581 24.99 6.97 -0.65
C GLN A 581 25.90 8.18 -0.54
N LEU A 582 25.62 9.21 -1.32
CA LEU A 582 26.24 10.52 -1.20
C LEU A 582 25.38 11.40 -0.30
N ILE A 583 25.95 11.88 0.79
CA ILE A 583 25.22 12.67 1.79
C ILE A 583 25.87 14.04 1.99
N ALA A 584 25.03 15.06 2.21
CA ALA A 584 25.46 16.43 2.46
C ALA A 584 24.54 17.15 3.46
N ASP A 585 25.10 18.10 4.20
CA ASP A 585 24.37 18.90 5.20
C ASP A 585 23.74 20.15 4.56
N LEU A 586 22.55 19.98 3.96
CA LEU A 586 21.87 21.09 3.27
C LEU A 586 21.43 22.23 4.22
N LYS A 587 21.15 21.95 5.50
CA LYS A 587 20.71 22.93 6.52
C LYS A 587 21.53 22.83 7.82
N PRO A 588 22.70 23.50 7.91
CA PRO A 588 23.62 23.38 9.05
C PRO A 588 23.00 23.72 10.42
N ASN A 589 22.04 24.67 10.45
CA ASN A 589 21.49 25.22 11.70
C ASN A 589 20.11 24.68 12.11
N ARG A 590 19.49 23.76 11.34
CA ARG A 590 18.13 23.26 11.63
C ARG A 590 17.95 21.74 11.61
N SER A 591 18.89 20.98 11.06
CA SER A 591 18.78 19.52 10.95
C SER A 591 20.01 18.83 11.55
N THR A 592 19.81 17.85 12.41
CA THR A 592 20.85 16.93 12.89
C THR A 592 21.18 15.82 11.88
N HIS A 593 20.41 15.73 10.77
CA HIS A 593 20.53 14.65 9.79
C HIS A 593 21.01 15.17 8.43
N SER A 594 22.08 14.56 7.92
CA SER A 594 22.58 14.77 6.56
C SER A 594 21.55 14.29 5.53
N THR A 595 21.36 15.04 4.45
CA THR A 595 20.43 14.68 3.37
C THR A 595 21.11 13.76 2.36
N VAL A 596 20.45 12.67 1.96
CA VAL A 596 20.91 11.80 0.86
C VAL A 596 20.66 12.49 -0.47
N LEU A 597 21.72 12.82 -1.21
CA LEU A 597 21.66 13.50 -2.50
C LEU A 597 21.62 12.51 -3.66
N ALA A 598 22.43 11.45 -3.58
CA ALA A 598 22.49 10.38 -4.56
C ALA A 598 22.65 9.02 -3.90
N MET A 599 22.26 7.99 -4.65
CA MET A 599 22.53 6.60 -4.34
C MET A 599 23.15 5.94 -5.55
N GLY A 600 24.12 5.06 -5.34
CA GLY A 600 24.64 4.19 -6.38
C GLY A 600 24.71 2.75 -5.92
N GLU A 601 24.48 1.84 -6.86
CA GLU A 601 24.49 0.40 -6.61
C GLU A 601 24.90 -0.38 -7.85
N ARG A 602 25.51 -1.54 -7.59
CA ARG A 602 25.71 -2.61 -8.57
C ARG A 602 24.53 -3.58 -8.54
N TYR A 603 24.04 -3.98 -9.71
CA TYR A 603 22.79 -4.73 -9.86
C TYR A 603 22.88 -5.93 -10.82
N ASP A 604 23.99 -6.66 -10.76
CA ASP A 604 24.29 -7.79 -11.64
C ASP A 604 23.23 -8.90 -11.57
N THR A 605 22.71 -9.25 -10.38
CA THR A 605 21.68 -10.29 -10.26
C THR A 605 20.38 -9.91 -10.97
N LEU A 606 19.97 -8.63 -10.91
CA LEU A 606 18.76 -8.15 -11.57
C LEU A 606 18.84 -8.34 -13.10
N LEU A 607 20.00 -8.02 -13.68
CA LEU A 607 20.26 -8.20 -15.11
C LEU A 607 20.24 -9.68 -15.49
N ASN A 608 20.89 -10.54 -14.70
CA ASN A 608 20.89 -11.98 -14.92
C ASN A 608 19.48 -12.59 -14.85
N GLU A 609 18.63 -12.12 -13.93
CA GLU A 609 17.26 -12.60 -13.80
C GLU A 609 16.35 -12.18 -14.95
N PHE A 610 16.47 -10.93 -15.44
CA PHE A 610 15.71 -10.50 -16.61
C PHE A 610 16.24 -11.12 -17.90
N GLN A 611 17.54 -11.38 -18.02
CA GLN A 611 18.10 -12.10 -19.16
C GLN A 611 17.57 -13.53 -19.23
N LYS A 612 17.53 -14.26 -18.12
CA LYS A 612 16.92 -15.61 -18.06
C LYS A 612 15.46 -15.59 -18.49
N GLN A 613 14.71 -14.58 -18.06
CA GLN A 613 13.31 -14.40 -18.47
C GLN A 613 13.19 -14.12 -19.97
N ALA A 614 14.03 -13.21 -20.49
CA ALA A 614 14.05 -12.84 -21.89
C ALA A 614 14.34 -14.06 -22.79
N GLN A 615 15.29 -14.92 -22.39
CA GLN A 615 15.61 -16.17 -23.08
C GLN A 615 14.46 -17.18 -23.06
N GLY A 616 13.65 -17.17 -21.99
CA GLY A 616 12.42 -17.98 -21.91
C GLY A 616 11.38 -17.58 -22.97
N PHE A 617 11.33 -16.31 -23.35
CA PHE A 617 10.43 -15.81 -24.40
C PHE A 617 11.03 -15.85 -25.80
N ASN A 618 12.33 -15.56 -25.93
CA ASN A 618 13.03 -15.49 -27.19
C ASN A 618 14.41 -16.15 -27.09
N GLN A 619 14.51 -17.37 -27.61
CA GLN A 619 15.74 -18.17 -27.58
C GLN A 619 16.89 -17.56 -28.40
N ASN A 620 16.62 -16.57 -29.27
CA ASN A 620 17.65 -15.89 -30.04
C ASN A 620 18.45 -14.86 -29.21
N ILE A 621 18.02 -14.56 -27.97
CA ILE A 621 18.71 -13.63 -27.09
C ILE A 621 19.97 -14.31 -26.53
N PRO A 622 21.17 -13.77 -26.80
CA PRO A 622 22.42 -14.43 -26.42
C PRO A 622 22.64 -14.40 -24.90
N GLY A 623 22.99 -15.55 -24.33
CA GLY A 623 23.32 -15.72 -22.91
C GLY A 623 24.72 -15.24 -22.55
N ARG A 624 24.99 -13.95 -22.77
CA ARG A 624 26.28 -13.33 -22.44
C ARG A 624 26.29 -12.90 -20.98
N VAL A 625 27.48 -12.85 -20.37
CA VAL A 625 27.66 -12.19 -19.08
C VAL A 625 27.27 -10.72 -19.24
N VAL A 626 26.37 -10.26 -18.38
CA VAL A 626 25.94 -8.87 -18.30
C VAL A 626 26.12 -8.42 -16.86
N SER A 627 26.83 -7.32 -16.70
CA SER A 627 27.06 -6.68 -15.40
C SER A 627 26.73 -5.21 -15.50
N GLY A 628 26.19 -4.63 -14.44
CA GLY A 628 25.74 -3.25 -14.44
C GLY A 628 25.80 -2.59 -13.09
N ALA A 629 26.17 -1.33 -13.09
CA ALA A 629 26.09 -0.45 -11.94
C ALA A 629 25.61 0.92 -12.37
N GLY A 630 24.99 1.65 -11.46
CA GLY A 630 24.45 2.97 -11.76
C GLY A 630 24.26 3.83 -10.54
N LEU A 631 24.01 5.11 -10.79
CA LEU A 631 23.71 6.12 -9.79
C LEU A 631 22.40 6.83 -10.09
N SER A 632 21.78 7.37 -9.06
CA SER A 632 20.52 8.11 -9.12
C SER A 632 20.61 9.35 -8.25
N PHE A 633 20.36 10.53 -8.82
CA PHE A 633 20.15 11.79 -8.10
C PHE A 633 18.67 12.16 -8.11
N TRP A 634 18.21 12.84 -7.06
CA TRP A 634 16.91 13.53 -7.10
C TRP A 634 17.12 14.98 -7.49
N LEU A 635 16.57 15.38 -8.64
CA LEU A 635 16.76 16.72 -9.17
C LEU A 635 16.24 17.79 -8.20
N ASP A 636 15.09 17.53 -7.55
CA ASP A 636 14.52 18.43 -6.52
C ASP A 636 15.51 18.75 -5.40
N LYS A 637 16.35 17.79 -5.00
CA LYS A 637 17.33 17.95 -3.92
C LYS A 637 18.54 18.77 -4.38
N LEU A 638 18.95 18.60 -5.64
CA LEU A 638 20.01 19.40 -6.26
C LEU A 638 19.57 20.85 -6.43
N VAL A 639 18.34 21.07 -6.93
CA VAL A 639 17.73 22.40 -7.06
C VAL A 639 17.58 23.05 -5.69
N GLY A 640 17.08 22.30 -4.69
CA GLY A 640 16.98 22.79 -3.31
C GLY A 640 18.32 23.11 -2.63
N ALA A 641 19.44 22.65 -3.20
CA ALA A 641 20.78 22.99 -2.74
C ALA A 641 21.31 24.30 -3.37
N MET A 642 20.67 24.88 -4.39
CA MET A 642 21.12 26.13 -5.02
C MET A 642 20.92 27.36 -4.11
N ASP A 643 21.68 28.43 -4.37
CA ASP A 643 21.50 29.73 -3.71
C ASP A 643 20.54 30.63 -4.50
N VAL A 644 19.89 31.56 -3.79
CA VAL A 644 19.00 32.57 -4.38
C VAL A 644 19.77 33.47 -5.36
N ASP A 645 21.06 33.71 -5.12
CA ASP A 645 21.90 34.51 -6.00
C ASP A 645 22.06 33.91 -7.42
N TYR A 646 21.95 32.58 -7.55
CA TYR A 646 21.99 31.88 -8.85
C TYR A 646 20.66 31.92 -9.61
N MET A 647 19.55 32.39 -9.00
CA MET A 647 18.30 32.60 -9.72
C MET A 647 18.45 33.61 -10.87
N LYS A 648 19.47 34.48 -10.80
CA LYS A 648 19.80 35.41 -11.88
C LYS A 648 20.33 34.70 -13.13
N ASP A 649 20.92 33.51 -13.02
CA ASP A 649 21.41 32.78 -14.20
C ASP A 649 20.37 31.80 -14.74
N CYS A 650 19.42 31.39 -13.89
CA CYS A 650 18.33 30.50 -14.21
C CYS A 650 17.12 31.27 -14.78
N ARG A 651 17.22 31.81 -16.00
CA ARG A 651 16.13 32.57 -16.65
C ARG A 651 15.43 31.72 -17.70
N ALA A 652 14.10 31.85 -17.82
CA ALA A 652 13.34 31.28 -18.93
C ALA A 652 13.26 32.25 -20.13
N ILE A 653 13.28 33.56 -19.85
CA ILE A 653 13.11 34.63 -20.84
C ILE A 653 14.27 35.61 -20.71
N ASP A 654 14.89 35.96 -21.82
CA ASP A 654 15.96 36.96 -21.86
C ASP A 654 15.38 38.37 -22.05
N VAL A 655 14.42 38.51 -22.99
CA VAL A 655 13.80 39.79 -23.37
C VAL A 655 12.29 39.64 -23.49
N ALA A 656 11.50 40.48 -22.83
CA ALA A 656 10.06 40.56 -23.08
C ALA A 656 9.74 41.67 -24.09
N VAL A 657 8.71 41.50 -24.91
CA VAL A 657 8.14 42.53 -25.78
C VAL A 657 6.71 42.78 -25.32
N CYS A 658 6.44 43.98 -24.81
CA CYS A 658 5.11 44.36 -24.38
C CYS A 658 4.55 45.39 -25.36
N VAL A 659 3.41 45.06 -25.95
CA VAL A 659 2.76 45.84 -27.00
C VAL A 659 1.57 46.56 -26.40
N ASN A 660 1.60 47.89 -26.40
CA ASN A 660 0.61 48.72 -25.75
C ASN A 660 -0.42 49.25 -26.74
N GLY A 661 -1.68 49.08 -26.38
CA GLY A 661 -2.82 49.75 -26.94
C GLY A 661 -3.84 48.83 -27.61
N THR A 662 -4.97 49.43 -27.98
CA THR A 662 -6.11 48.82 -28.65
C THR A 662 -5.85 48.46 -30.12
N ARG A 663 -4.89 49.11 -30.79
CA ARG A 663 -4.52 48.84 -32.19
C ARG A 663 -2.99 48.68 -32.36
N PRO A 664 -2.44 47.52 -31.96
CA PRO A 664 -1.00 47.30 -31.99
C PRO A 664 -0.43 47.22 -33.42
N PRO A 665 0.80 47.74 -33.68
CA PRO A 665 1.47 47.62 -34.98
C PRO A 665 2.09 46.22 -35.16
N LEU A 666 1.26 45.19 -35.34
CA LEU A 666 1.65 43.78 -35.32
C LEU A 666 2.76 43.41 -36.31
N LYS A 667 2.77 44.01 -37.51
CA LYS A 667 3.84 43.80 -38.50
C LYS A 667 5.21 44.23 -37.96
N TYR A 668 5.24 45.33 -37.20
CA TYR A 668 6.47 45.84 -36.60
C TYR A 668 6.93 44.98 -35.42
N VAL A 669 6.00 44.54 -34.58
CA VAL A 669 6.29 43.58 -33.49
C VAL A 669 6.87 42.28 -34.06
N THR A 670 6.31 41.78 -35.15
CA THR A 670 6.79 40.57 -35.83
C THR A 670 8.23 40.73 -36.34
N ASP A 671 8.58 41.90 -36.87
CA ASP A 671 9.96 42.19 -37.29
C ASP A 671 10.92 42.19 -36.09
N ILE A 672 10.51 42.71 -34.93
CA ILE A 672 11.30 42.69 -33.69
C ILE A 672 11.48 41.25 -33.20
N MET A 673 10.43 40.44 -33.20
CA MET A 673 10.51 39.02 -32.84
C MET A 673 11.48 38.27 -33.75
N ARG A 674 11.39 38.49 -35.07
CA ARG A 674 12.31 37.89 -36.06
C ARG A 674 13.76 38.27 -35.76
N LEU A 675 14.03 39.53 -35.41
CA LEU A 675 15.36 40.00 -35.05
C LEU A 675 15.89 39.29 -33.79
N LEU A 676 15.08 39.22 -32.73
CA LEU A 676 15.45 38.54 -31.48
C LEU A 676 15.74 37.05 -31.71
N TRP A 677 14.86 36.34 -32.42
CA TRP A 677 15.07 34.92 -32.73
C TRP A 677 16.26 34.67 -33.64
N SER A 678 16.50 35.53 -34.64
CA SER A 678 17.70 35.44 -35.49
C SER A 678 19.00 35.65 -34.71
N ALA A 679 18.93 36.30 -33.55
CA ALA A 679 20.03 36.49 -32.62
C ALA A 679 20.10 35.41 -31.52
N ASN A 680 19.24 34.40 -31.57
CA ASN A 680 19.07 33.34 -30.56
C ASN A 680 18.79 33.88 -29.14
N ILE A 681 17.96 34.92 -29.07
CA ILE A 681 17.50 35.51 -27.80
C ILE A 681 16.10 34.99 -27.49
N ARG A 682 15.89 34.44 -26.29
CA ARG A 682 14.59 33.93 -25.86
C ARG A 682 13.69 35.12 -25.53
N CYS A 683 12.61 35.27 -26.29
CA CYS A 683 11.68 36.37 -26.07
C CYS A 683 10.24 35.93 -25.82
N TYR A 684 9.55 36.72 -25.01
CA TYR A 684 8.13 36.54 -24.68
C TYR A 684 7.35 37.79 -25.05
N VAL A 685 6.19 37.65 -25.68
CA VAL A 685 5.39 38.77 -26.16
C VAL A 685 4.06 38.83 -25.41
N VAL A 686 3.68 40.01 -24.95
CA VAL A 686 2.39 40.29 -24.32
C VAL A 686 1.75 41.51 -24.94
N GLU A 687 0.44 41.42 -25.18
CA GLU A 687 -0.38 42.52 -25.66
C GLU A 687 -1.20 43.07 -24.50
N SER A 688 -1.13 44.39 -24.30
CA SER A 688 -1.80 45.10 -23.20
C SER A 688 -2.78 46.13 -23.73
N ALA A 689 -4.06 45.97 -23.41
CA ALA A 689 -5.08 46.97 -23.71
C ALA A 689 -5.03 48.18 -22.75
N THR A 690 -4.55 47.98 -21.52
CA THR A 690 -4.50 48.98 -20.44
C THR A 690 -3.09 49.07 -19.87
N GLY A 691 -2.33 50.10 -20.24
CA GLY A 691 -1.04 50.51 -19.68
C GLY A 691 -0.14 49.42 -19.05
N ALA A 692 0.99 49.12 -19.68
CA ALA A 692 2.02 48.10 -19.32
C ALA A 692 2.72 48.18 -17.93
N GLY A 693 2.12 48.74 -16.90
CA GLY A 693 2.70 48.80 -15.55
C GLY A 693 2.79 47.43 -14.89
N ASP A 694 1.63 46.79 -14.70
CA ASP A 694 1.50 45.54 -13.93
C ASP A 694 2.07 44.34 -14.68
N GLU A 695 1.82 44.26 -15.99
CA GLU A 695 2.37 43.20 -16.85
C GLU A 695 3.90 43.23 -16.93
N ALA A 696 4.52 44.41 -16.94
CA ALA A 696 5.98 44.53 -16.92
C ALA A 696 6.57 43.99 -15.61
N GLN A 697 5.84 44.12 -14.49
CA GLN A 697 6.27 43.56 -13.21
C GLN A 697 6.13 42.03 -13.19
N ASP A 698 5.08 41.48 -13.79
CA ASP A 698 4.93 40.04 -13.93
C ASP A 698 5.96 39.45 -14.90
N LEU A 699 6.25 40.11 -16.02
CA LEU A 699 7.33 39.73 -16.95
C LEU A 699 8.71 39.77 -16.27
N ALA A 700 8.93 40.72 -15.34
CA ALA A 700 10.13 40.77 -14.52
C ALA A 700 10.22 39.56 -13.57
N LYS A 701 9.10 39.17 -12.94
CA LYS A 701 9.02 37.93 -12.13
C LYS A 701 9.26 36.68 -12.98
N LEU A 702 8.93 36.72 -14.28
CA LEU A 702 9.28 35.66 -15.23
C LEU A 702 10.78 35.61 -15.60
N GLY A 703 11.58 36.54 -15.07
CA GLY A 703 13.03 36.57 -15.24
C GLY A 703 13.53 37.44 -16.40
N ALA A 704 12.65 38.19 -17.07
CA ALA A 704 13.05 39.07 -18.17
C ALA A 704 13.96 40.22 -17.70
N LEU A 705 15.17 40.30 -18.26
CA LEU A 705 16.15 41.38 -17.98
C LEU A 705 15.73 42.71 -18.60
N HIS A 706 15.20 42.61 -19.81
CA HIS A 706 14.89 43.73 -20.66
C HIS A 706 13.48 43.59 -21.20
N ILE A 707 12.72 44.68 -21.17
CA ILE A 707 11.36 44.76 -21.66
C ILE A 707 11.31 45.81 -22.76
N ILE A 708 11.03 45.39 -23.98
CA ILE A 708 10.84 46.26 -25.14
C ILE A 708 9.35 46.65 -25.16
N LEU A 709 9.06 47.91 -24.90
CA LEU A 709 7.72 48.48 -24.94
C LEU A 709 7.47 49.06 -26.33
N VAL A 710 6.43 48.57 -27.01
CA VAL A 710 6.00 49.01 -28.34
C VAL A 710 4.65 49.72 -28.21
N ALA A 711 4.60 51.02 -28.49
CA ALA A 711 3.34 51.78 -28.47
C ALA A 711 2.55 51.65 -29.79
N GLU A 712 1.25 51.97 -29.79
CA GLU A 712 0.39 51.98 -31.00
C GLU A 712 0.97 52.79 -32.16
N ASN A 713 1.60 53.93 -31.85
CA ASN A 713 2.23 54.80 -32.84
C ASN A 713 3.61 54.29 -33.33
N GLY A 714 4.03 53.10 -32.91
CA GLY A 714 5.33 52.50 -33.26
C GLY A 714 6.51 53.02 -32.44
N ALA A 715 6.30 53.90 -31.47
CA ALA A 715 7.37 54.36 -30.58
C ALA A 715 7.90 53.20 -29.73
N LEU A 716 9.23 53.12 -29.61
CA LEU A 716 9.92 52.10 -28.84
C LEU A 716 10.52 52.67 -27.56
N ARG A 717 10.37 51.92 -26.48
CA ARG A 717 11.10 52.14 -25.22
C ARG A 717 11.69 50.83 -24.75
N ILE A 718 12.86 50.87 -24.14
CA ILE A 718 13.47 49.71 -23.50
C ILE A 718 13.54 49.99 -22.02
N ARG A 719 12.98 49.07 -21.24
CA ARG A 719 13.06 49.07 -19.79
C ARG A 719 14.01 47.95 -19.36
N SER A 720 15.12 48.30 -18.71
CA SER A 720 16.16 47.35 -18.28
C SER A 720 16.26 47.32 -16.76
N TRP A 721 16.40 46.13 -16.18
CA TRP A 721 16.56 45.96 -14.74
C TRP A 721 18.02 46.23 -14.34
N GLU A 722 18.27 47.36 -13.65
CA GLU A 722 19.61 47.74 -13.17
C GLU A 722 19.54 48.23 -11.71
N ARG A 723 20.38 47.69 -10.82
CA ARG A 723 20.51 48.12 -9.40
C ARG A 723 19.16 48.20 -8.66
N ASP A 724 18.35 47.14 -8.78
CA ASP A 724 17.02 46.99 -8.14
C ASP A 724 15.97 48.03 -8.55
N ARG A 725 16.16 48.72 -9.68
CA ARG A 725 15.12 49.56 -10.31
C ARG A 725 15.11 49.39 -11.82
N PHE A 726 13.97 49.62 -12.43
CA PHE A 726 13.86 49.69 -13.88
C PHE A 726 14.30 51.06 -14.40
N GLN A 727 15.26 51.07 -15.34
CA GLN A 727 15.56 52.26 -16.14
C GLN A 727 14.88 52.15 -17.50
N GLU A 728 14.16 53.19 -17.87
CA GLU A 728 13.43 53.27 -19.13
C GLU A 728 14.08 54.30 -20.06
N ARG A 729 14.35 53.90 -21.31
CA ARG A 729 14.90 54.77 -22.34
C ARG A 729 14.12 54.66 -23.63
N HIS A 730 13.90 55.79 -24.30
CA HIS A 730 13.41 55.81 -25.67
C HIS A 730 14.50 55.33 -26.62
N VAL A 731 14.13 54.54 -27.63
CA VAL A 731 15.07 54.05 -28.64
C VAL A 731 14.49 54.17 -30.04
N THR A 732 15.36 54.40 -31.01
CA THR A 732 15.05 54.28 -32.44
C THR A 732 15.18 52.82 -32.91
N ARG A 733 14.72 52.53 -34.13
CA ARG A 733 14.86 51.20 -34.73
C ARG A 733 16.33 50.79 -34.89
N ALA A 734 17.21 51.71 -35.29
CA ALA A 734 18.64 51.43 -35.43
C ALA A 734 19.27 51.07 -34.08
N GLU A 735 18.98 51.86 -33.04
CA GLU A 735 19.45 51.63 -31.68
C GLU A 735 18.91 50.33 -31.08
N LEU A 736 17.68 49.92 -31.42
CA LEU A 736 17.15 48.63 -31.00
C LEU A 736 17.95 47.46 -31.62
N VAL A 737 18.31 47.55 -32.90
CA VAL A 737 19.12 46.51 -33.56
C VAL A 737 20.52 46.45 -32.94
N ASP A 738 21.13 47.62 -32.66
CA ASP A 738 22.42 47.70 -31.97
C ASP A 738 22.34 47.10 -30.55
N PHE A 739 21.25 47.38 -29.82
CA PHE A 739 20.99 46.80 -28.52
C PHE A 739 20.87 45.27 -28.58
N ILE A 740 20.10 44.72 -29.52
CA ILE A 740 19.96 43.27 -29.72
C ILE A 740 21.32 42.63 -30.06
N ARG A 741 22.14 43.28 -30.89
CA ARG A 741 23.51 42.81 -31.20
C ARG A 741 24.41 42.81 -29.96
N LYS A 742 24.30 43.84 -29.11
CA LYS A 742 25.05 43.90 -27.85
C LYS A 742 24.60 42.80 -26.88
N LEU A 743 23.29 42.62 -26.71
CA LEU A 743 22.71 41.56 -25.88
C LEU A 743 23.17 40.17 -26.32
N ARG A 744 23.23 39.91 -27.64
CA ARG A 744 23.76 38.66 -28.16
C ARG A 744 25.20 38.39 -27.70
N THR A 745 26.02 39.43 -27.59
CA THR A 745 27.43 39.30 -27.17
C THR A 745 27.51 39.06 -25.66
N GLU A 746 26.68 39.75 -24.88
CA GLU A 746 26.59 39.60 -23.42
C GLU A 746 26.04 38.21 -23.03
N LEU A 747 24.96 37.75 -23.70
CA LEU A 747 24.36 36.42 -23.49
C LEU A 747 25.18 35.30 -24.15
N GLY A 748 25.87 35.57 -25.25
CA GLY A 748 26.68 34.57 -25.97
C GLY A 748 27.88 34.05 -25.16
N ASN A 749 28.46 34.87 -24.29
CA ASN A 749 29.50 34.43 -23.35
C ASN A 749 28.93 33.59 -22.18
N ALA A 750 27.65 33.73 -21.85
CA ALA A 750 26.96 32.91 -20.85
C ALA A 750 26.41 31.59 -21.46
N ASN A 751 25.87 31.67 -22.68
CA ASN A 751 25.26 30.56 -23.43
C ASN A 751 26.26 29.69 -24.20
N ALA A 752 27.56 30.05 -24.24
CA ALA A 752 28.62 29.19 -24.78
C ALA A 752 28.75 27.85 -24.00
N ILE A 753 28.20 27.80 -22.78
CA ILE A 753 28.09 26.56 -21.98
C ILE A 753 26.86 25.72 -22.41
N ASP A 754 25.83 26.34 -23.01
CA ASP A 754 24.61 25.65 -23.45
C ASP A 754 24.71 25.14 -24.90
N TYR A 755 25.51 25.78 -25.76
CA TYR A 755 25.52 25.46 -27.21
C TYR A 755 26.19 24.13 -27.60
N VAL A 756 26.97 23.51 -26.71
CA VAL A 756 27.52 22.15 -26.94
C VAL A 756 26.43 21.07 -26.72
N SER A 757 25.28 21.43 -26.16
CA SER A 757 24.24 20.47 -25.76
C SER A 757 23.14 20.21 -26.81
N GLN A 758 23.16 20.84 -27.99
CA GLN A 758 22.05 20.70 -28.96
C GLN A 758 22.41 20.43 -30.42
N ILE A 759 23.67 20.15 -30.78
CA ILE A 759 24.00 19.77 -32.17
C ILE A 759 24.91 18.54 -32.24
N SER A 760 24.28 17.37 -32.41
CA SER A 760 24.86 16.27 -33.20
C SER A 760 23.75 15.35 -33.71
N ASN A 761 23.06 15.79 -34.78
CA ASN A 761 22.64 14.93 -35.89
C ASN A 761 22.10 15.76 -37.06
N SER A 762 23.00 16.14 -37.98
CA SER A 762 22.74 16.12 -39.43
C SER A 762 24.03 16.46 -40.21
N SER A 763 24.59 15.41 -40.79
CA SER A 763 25.28 15.35 -42.10
C SER A 763 26.22 16.48 -42.58
N ALA A 764 27.44 16.00 -42.87
CA ALA A 764 28.23 16.23 -44.08
C ALA A 764 29.29 17.35 -44.11
N GLY A 765 30.55 16.91 -44.34
CA GLY A 765 31.39 17.50 -45.37
C GLY A 765 32.69 18.17 -44.92
N GLY A 766 33.82 17.47 -45.16
CA GLY A 766 34.97 18.10 -45.82
C GLY A 766 36.12 18.69 -44.99
N ASN A 767 37.25 17.97 -45.04
CA ASN A 767 38.61 18.45 -45.31
C ASN A 767 39.39 19.42 -44.38
N THR A 768 40.47 18.84 -43.82
CA THR A 768 41.89 19.27 -43.84
C THR A 768 42.30 20.69 -43.40
N SER A 769 43.18 20.81 -42.39
CA SER A 769 44.65 21.01 -42.54
C SER A 769 45.34 21.66 -41.31
N TYR A 770 46.53 21.12 -41.00
CA TYR A 770 47.75 21.67 -40.35
C TYR A 770 47.76 23.07 -39.70
N SER A 771 48.29 23.21 -38.46
CA SER A 771 49.73 23.52 -38.20
C SER A 771 50.04 23.92 -36.73
N SER A 772 51.16 23.38 -36.23
CA SER A 772 52.26 23.91 -35.39
C SER A 772 52.14 25.10 -34.41
N GLY A 773 52.87 24.95 -33.29
CA GLY A 773 53.66 26.00 -32.60
C GLY A 773 53.20 26.27 -31.18
N GLY A 774 53.88 25.83 -30.11
CA GLY A 774 55.04 26.51 -29.47
C GLY A 774 54.53 27.52 -28.44
N GLY A 775 54.95 27.65 -27.19
CA GLY A 775 56.13 27.24 -26.42
C GLY A 775 56.31 28.26 -25.29
N GLY A 776 56.83 27.84 -24.12
CA GLY A 776 57.35 28.71 -23.03
C GLY A 776 56.27 29.38 -22.15
N GLY A 777 56.46 29.58 -20.85
CA GLY A 777 57.64 29.48 -20.01
C GLY A 777 57.52 30.43 -18.81
N ASN A 778 57.47 29.84 -17.61
CA ASN A 778 58.19 30.22 -16.39
C ASN A 778 57.88 31.50 -15.56
N SER A 779 58.13 31.32 -14.25
CA SER A 779 58.47 32.30 -13.17
C SER A 779 57.33 33.19 -12.62
N GLY A 780 57.18 33.42 -11.31
CA GLY A 780 58.00 33.06 -10.14
C GLY A 780 57.87 34.14 -9.04
N GLY A 781 58.01 33.73 -7.77
CA GLY A 781 58.13 34.59 -6.57
C GLY A 781 56.82 34.82 -5.80
N GLY A 782 56.70 34.64 -4.49
CA GLY A 782 57.69 34.49 -3.42
C GLY A 782 57.44 35.53 -2.30
N GLY A 783 57.36 35.09 -1.03
CA GLY A 783 57.36 35.95 0.18
C GLY A 783 55.99 36.06 0.87
N ASN A 784 55.61 35.41 1.98
CA ASN A 784 56.22 35.05 3.28
C ASN A 784 55.83 36.00 4.43
N PHE A 785 55.24 35.42 5.50
CA PHE A 785 55.47 35.63 6.95
C PHE A 785 54.25 35.93 7.85
N GLY A 786 54.21 35.17 8.97
CA GLY A 786 53.56 35.52 10.24
C GLY A 786 52.82 34.35 10.91
N ARG A 787 53.52 33.37 11.53
CA ARG A 787 53.74 33.21 13.00
C ARG A 787 52.44 33.14 13.82
N GLY A 788 52.04 31.97 14.32
CA GLY A 788 52.37 31.41 15.65
C GLY A 788 51.02 31.00 16.28
N ASP A 789 50.82 29.90 17.00
CA ASP A 789 51.63 29.36 18.07
C ASP A 789 51.32 27.86 18.28
N SER A 790 52.31 27.17 18.82
CA SER A 790 52.42 25.73 19.02
C SER A 790 51.98 25.30 20.43
N GLY A 791 51.38 24.11 20.55
CA GLY A 791 51.14 23.44 21.82
C GLY A 791 51.12 21.91 21.66
N LEU A 792 52.32 21.31 21.60
CA LEU A 792 52.56 19.88 21.82
C LEU A 792 52.65 19.60 23.33
N CYS A 793 52.20 18.43 23.78
CA CYS A 793 52.68 17.61 24.93
C CYS A 793 51.66 16.48 25.21
N THR A 794 51.87 15.24 24.73
CA THR A 794 52.49 14.08 25.44
C THR A 794 51.59 13.29 26.42
N SER A 795 51.28 12.06 25.98
CA SER A 795 51.36 10.76 26.67
C SER A 795 50.52 10.43 27.92
N ALA A 796 49.70 9.40 27.70
CA ALA A 796 49.24 8.31 28.55
C ALA A 796 49.90 8.09 29.92
N SER A 797 49.05 7.90 30.94
CA SER A 797 49.17 6.81 31.91
C SER A 797 47.86 6.58 32.69
N SER A 798 47.37 5.34 32.59
CA SER A 798 46.53 4.55 33.54
C SER A 798 45.91 5.24 34.77
N ALA A 799 44.58 5.16 34.91
CA ALA A 799 43.91 5.00 36.21
C ALA A 799 42.41 4.63 36.07
N SER A 800 42.10 3.41 36.49
CA SER A 800 40.94 3.01 37.31
C SER A 800 39.53 3.53 37.03
N ILE A 801 38.66 2.54 36.77
CA ILE A 801 37.19 2.58 36.82
C ILE A 801 36.70 3.28 38.09
N LYS A 802 36.06 4.45 37.93
CA LYS A 802 35.00 4.96 38.82
C LYS A 802 33.92 5.63 37.99
N SER A 803 32.73 5.04 38.03
CA SER A 803 31.49 5.56 37.44
C SER A 803 31.09 6.87 38.13
N SER A 804 31.41 8.00 37.51
CA SER A 804 30.86 9.30 37.89
C SER A 804 29.70 9.64 36.94
N TYR A 805 28.47 9.45 37.42
CA TYR A 805 27.24 9.84 36.74
C TYR A 805 27.18 11.37 36.61
N ASN A 806 27.06 11.87 35.39
CA ASN A 806 26.99 13.30 35.10
C ASN A 806 25.57 13.64 34.59
N PRO A 807 24.69 14.28 35.39
CA PRO A 807 23.29 14.58 35.03
C PRO A 807 23.11 15.54 33.84
N SER A 808 24.19 16.10 33.30
CA SER A 808 24.18 17.12 32.23
C SER A 808 23.88 16.58 30.82
N GLN A 809 23.73 15.25 30.68
CA GLN A 809 23.45 14.56 29.41
C GLN A 809 22.01 14.04 29.25
N TRP A 810 21.14 14.16 30.25
CA TRP A 810 19.78 13.59 30.19
C TRP A 810 18.78 14.42 29.35
N PRO A 811 17.71 13.80 28.82
CA PRO A 811 16.55 14.49 28.24
C PRO A 811 15.85 15.37 29.29
N ASN A 812 14.94 16.24 28.85
CA ASN A 812 14.12 17.03 29.77
C ASN A 812 13.07 16.11 30.43
N VAL A 813 13.30 15.72 31.69
CA VAL A 813 12.42 14.82 32.44
C VAL A 813 11.45 15.62 33.30
N GLN A 814 10.15 15.45 33.08
CA GLN A 814 9.09 16.01 33.91
C GLN A 814 8.43 14.90 34.71
N VAL A 815 8.55 14.96 36.04
CA VAL A 815 7.90 13.99 36.94
C VAL A 815 6.57 14.56 37.41
N ARG A 816 5.50 13.82 37.13
CA ARG A 816 4.11 14.14 37.51
C ARG A 816 3.58 13.06 38.43
N PHE A 817 2.84 13.47 39.44
CA PHE A 817 2.29 12.57 40.44
C PHE A 817 0.78 12.50 40.23
N VAL A 818 0.31 11.32 39.82
CA VAL A 818 -1.11 11.00 39.72
C VAL A 818 -1.35 10.05 40.89
N VAL A 819 -1.61 10.56 42.08
CA VAL A 819 -1.74 9.78 43.33
C VAL A 819 -2.93 10.31 44.14
N HIS A 820 -3.55 9.45 44.96
CA HIS A 820 -4.80 9.77 45.66
C HIS A 820 -4.62 10.87 46.73
N ASP A 821 -3.46 10.92 47.37
CA ASP A 821 -3.17 11.86 48.45
C ASP A 821 -2.24 13.01 48.02
N LYS A 822 -2.52 14.22 48.51
CA LYS A 822 -1.63 15.38 48.30
C LYS A 822 -0.27 15.12 48.97
N LEU A 823 0.75 14.87 48.15
CA LEU A 823 2.13 14.68 48.61
C LEU A 823 2.71 15.97 49.19
N THR A 824 3.37 15.87 50.34
CA THR A 824 4.19 16.96 50.89
C THR A 824 5.41 17.23 50.01
N ALA A 825 5.90 18.48 49.98
CA ALA A 825 7.03 18.88 49.13
C ALA A 825 8.30 18.03 49.36
N ASN A 826 8.55 17.61 50.60
CA ASN A 826 9.69 16.76 50.95
C ASN A 826 9.55 15.34 50.38
N LEU A 827 8.33 14.77 50.45
CA LEU A 827 8.06 13.43 49.94
C LEU A 827 8.10 13.41 48.41
N ARG A 828 7.56 14.46 47.77
CA ARG A 828 7.63 14.67 46.32
C ARG A 828 9.08 14.69 45.82
N ARG A 829 9.94 15.49 46.44
CA ARG A 829 11.38 15.58 46.09
C ARG A 829 12.11 14.25 46.28
N ARG A 830 11.72 13.47 47.30
CA ARG A 830 12.28 12.12 47.53
C ARG A 830 11.91 11.17 46.41
N TYR A 831 10.64 11.13 45.99
CA TYR A 831 10.22 10.27 44.88
C TYR A 831 10.79 10.72 43.54
N GLU A 832 10.90 12.03 43.27
CA GLU A 832 11.58 12.55 42.07
C GLU A 832 13.03 12.05 41.99
N ASN A 833 13.77 12.09 43.10
CA ASN A 833 15.13 11.56 43.17
C ASN A 833 15.17 10.02 42.95
N GLN A 834 14.22 9.28 43.53
CA GLN A 834 14.13 7.83 43.39
C GLN A 834 13.85 7.42 41.93
N VAL A 835 12.87 8.06 41.29
CA VAL A 835 12.54 7.88 39.86
C VAL A 835 13.77 8.14 39.01
N THR A 836 14.44 9.27 39.24
CA THR A 836 15.62 9.68 38.49
C THR A 836 16.78 8.68 38.63
N GLN A 837 16.99 8.15 39.85
CA GLN A 837 18.03 7.15 40.10
C GLN A 837 17.71 5.80 39.43
N GLN A 838 16.48 5.32 39.56
CA GLN A 838 16.03 4.03 39.00
C GLN A 838 15.94 4.04 37.48
N MET A 839 15.53 5.16 36.90
CA MET A 839 15.42 5.30 35.44
C MET A 839 16.73 5.79 34.79
N SER A 840 17.79 6.07 35.54
CA SER A 840 19.03 6.67 35.04
C SER A 840 19.64 5.97 33.81
N ILE A 841 19.67 4.63 33.80
CA ILE A 841 20.19 3.83 32.67
C ILE A 841 19.29 4.00 31.44
N THR A 842 17.96 3.97 31.62
CA THR A 842 17.00 4.12 30.52
C THR A 842 16.94 5.55 30.00
N LEU A 843 16.99 6.54 30.89
CA LEU A 843 17.04 7.97 30.52
C LEU A 843 18.30 8.32 29.74
N SER A 844 19.41 7.65 29.99
CA SER A 844 20.65 7.83 29.22
C SER A 844 20.58 7.31 27.77
N GLN A 845 19.53 6.56 27.40
CA GLN A 845 19.32 6.05 26.05
C GLN A 845 18.55 7.02 25.15
N PHE A 846 17.95 8.06 25.73
CA PHE A 846 17.18 9.10 25.04
C PHE A 846 18.05 10.30 24.65
N MET A 847 17.64 11.03 23.61
CA MET A 847 18.33 12.23 23.13
C MET A 847 18.01 13.44 24.03
N LYS A 848 18.98 14.33 24.26
CA LYS A 848 18.80 15.53 25.10
C LYS A 848 17.62 16.45 24.71
N LYS A 849 17.18 16.39 23.45
CA LYS A 849 16.08 17.22 22.92
C LYS A 849 14.69 16.62 23.20
N GLU A 850 14.62 15.36 23.58
CA GLU A 850 13.36 14.66 23.87
C GLU A 850 12.83 15.12 25.23
N SER A 851 11.51 15.25 25.34
CA SER A 851 10.80 15.43 26.61
C SER A 851 10.25 14.10 27.07
N VAL A 852 10.60 13.70 28.29
CA VAL A 852 10.10 12.48 28.92
C VAL A 852 9.19 12.88 30.07
N ILE A 853 7.93 12.46 30.01
CA ILE A 853 6.98 12.65 31.11
C ILE A 853 6.91 11.36 31.90
N VAL A 854 7.22 11.41 33.20
CA VAL A 854 7.08 10.27 34.09
C VAL A 854 5.85 10.47 34.96
N LEU A 855 4.80 9.70 34.70
CA LEU A 855 3.61 9.59 35.52
C LEU A 855 3.88 8.60 36.66
N VAL A 856 3.97 9.15 37.86
CA VAL A 856 4.18 8.41 39.08
C VAL A 856 2.82 8.00 39.65
N VAL A 857 2.59 6.70 39.78
CA VAL A 857 1.30 6.08 40.11
C VAL A 857 1.41 5.10 41.27
N GLU A 858 0.27 4.81 41.91
CA GLU A 858 0.09 3.81 42.98
C GLU A 858 -0.66 2.60 42.43
N LEU A 859 -0.13 2.00 41.36
CA LEU A 859 -0.69 0.81 40.74
C LEU A 859 0.28 -0.38 40.85
N PRO A 860 -0.25 -1.62 41.04
CA PRO A 860 0.57 -2.82 40.94
C PRO A 860 1.22 -2.95 39.55
N PRO A 861 2.43 -3.51 39.43
CA PRO A 861 3.12 -3.69 38.15
C PRO A 861 2.29 -4.42 37.08
N VAL A 862 1.41 -5.35 37.49
CA VAL A 862 0.53 -6.10 36.59
C VAL A 862 -0.49 -5.18 35.92
N THR A 863 -1.07 -4.23 36.67
CA THR A 863 -2.02 -3.24 36.15
C THR A 863 -1.29 -2.25 35.23
N VAL A 864 -0.08 -1.80 35.61
CA VAL A 864 0.75 -0.93 34.76
C VAL A 864 1.06 -1.58 33.41
N ASN A 865 1.41 -2.87 33.39
CA ASN A 865 1.66 -3.59 32.13
C ASN A 865 0.40 -3.71 31.26
N ALA A 866 -0.77 -3.90 31.87
CA ALA A 866 -2.03 -3.99 31.14
C ALA A 866 -2.41 -2.65 30.51
N ILE A 867 -2.25 -1.53 31.22
CA ILE A 867 -2.47 -0.18 30.68
C ILE A 867 -1.53 0.10 29.51
N VAL A 868 -0.23 -0.19 29.67
CA VAL A 868 0.77 0.04 28.60
C VAL A 868 0.52 -0.83 27.38
N GLY A 869 0.00 -2.05 27.57
CA GLY A 869 -0.37 -2.93 26.45
C GLY A 869 -1.64 -2.51 25.70
N ALA A 870 -2.54 -1.79 26.37
CA ALA A 870 -3.81 -1.32 25.79
C ALA A 870 -3.69 0.04 25.07
N VAL A 871 -2.62 0.80 25.30
CA VAL A 871 -2.39 2.09 24.64
C VAL A 871 -1.51 1.92 23.41
N ASN A 872 -2.03 2.19 22.22
CA ASN A 872 -1.27 2.21 20.97
C ASN A 872 -0.82 3.64 20.61
N PRO A 873 0.47 3.99 20.71
CA PRO A 873 0.95 5.35 20.47
C PRO A 873 0.94 5.77 18.98
N ARG A 874 0.73 4.85 18.02
CA ARG A 874 0.71 5.15 16.58
C ARG A 874 -0.69 5.32 15.98
N GLU A 875 -1.71 4.83 16.67
CA GLU A 875 -3.12 4.84 16.26
C GLU A 875 -3.94 5.40 17.43
N ALA A 876 -3.69 6.66 17.78
CA ALA A 876 -4.48 7.39 18.78
C ALA A 876 -5.86 7.77 18.22
N ASP A 877 -6.59 6.80 17.68
CA ASP A 877 -8.03 6.91 17.49
C ASP A 877 -8.68 6.63 18.84
N GLU A 878 -9.33 7.65 19.43
CA GLU A 878 -9.86 7.61 20.80
C GLU A 878 -10.76 6.37 21.03
N LYS A 879 -11.45 5.92 19.97
CA LYS A 879 -12.44 4.84 20.04
C LYS A 879 -11.86 3.44 20.20
N GLU A 880 -10.76 3.10 19.53
CA GLU A 880 -10.15 1.76 19.66
C GLU A 880 -9.41 1.62 20.99
N THR A 881 -8.72 2.68 21.41
CA THR A 881 -8.04 2.70 22.71
C THR A 881 -9.06 2.61 23.87
N GLU A 882 -10.24 3.22 23.73
CA GLU A 882 -11.31 3.13 24.73
C GLU A 882 -11.84 1.70 24.90
N VAL A 883 -11.93 0.91 23.82
CA VAL A 883 -12.38 -0.50 23.88
C VAL A 883 -11.36 -1.37 24.65
N GLU A 884 -10.08 -1.24 24.35
CA GLU A 884 -9.01 -2.00 25.02
C GLU A 884 -8.84 -1.60 26.49
N ILE A 885 -8.97 -0.31 26.80
CA ILE A 885 -8.92 0.18 28.18
C ILE A 885 -10.14 -0.29 28.99
N ASN A 886 -11.32 -0.40 28.36
CA ASN A 886 -12.47 -1.01 29.00
C ASN A 886 -12.22 -2.46 29.39
N TYR A 887 -11.51 -3.24 28.58
CA TYR A 887 -11.08 -4.60 28.94
C TYR A 887 -10.11 -4.62 30.14
N VAL A 888 -9.18 -3.65 30.20
CA VAL A 888 -8.29 -3.48 31.37
C VAL A 888 -9.09 -3.12 32.63
N ILE A 889 -10.10 -2.27 32.51
CA ILE A 889 -10.99 -1.87 33.61
C ILE A 889 -11.81 -3.06 34.11
N GLU A 890 -12.35 -3.90 33.22
CA GLU A 890 -13.06 -5.13 33.58
C GLU A 890 -12.15 -6.12 34.33
N ARG A 891 -10.87 -6.21 33.93
CA ARG A 891 -9.88 -7.05 34.59
C ARG A 891 -9.43 -6.52 35.96
N PHE A 892 -9.47 -5.21 36.16
CA PHE A 892 -9.03 -4.53 37.39
C PHE A 892 -10.08 -3.54 37.94
N PRO A 893 -11.29 -3.99 38.30
CA PRO A 893 -12.43 -3.11 38.60
C PRO A 893 -12.21 -2.22 39.82
N LYS A 894 -11.35 -2.66 40.76
CA LYS A 894 -10.97 -1.89 41.96
C LYS A 894 -10.27 -0.56 41.63
N PHE A 895 -9.60 -0.48 40.49
CA PHE A 895 -8.83 0.70 40.06
C PHE A 895 -9.51 1.48 38.94
N LYS A 896 -10.77 1.16 38.57
CA LYS A 896 -11.48 1.74 37.41
C LYS A 896 -11.27 3.26 37.25
N ARG A 897 -11.60 4.03 38.29
CA ARG A 897 -11.52 5.50 38.27
C ARG A 897 -10.09 6.00 38.04
N TYR A 898 -9.12 5.32 38.65
CA TYR A 898 -7.71 5.68 38.60
C TYR A 898 -7.04 5.26 37.30
N ILE A 899 -7.43 4.11 36.73
CA ILE A 899 -7.04 3.67 35.39
C ILE A 899 -7.53 4.68 34.35
N THR A 900 -8.79 5.15 34.48
CA THR A 900 -9.36 6.16 33.58
C THR A 900 -8.56 7.46 33.63
N GLU A 901 -8.32 8.01 34.83
CA GLU A 901 -7.54 9.24 35.03
C GLU A 901 -6.09 9.15 34.51
N ILE A 902 -5.43 8.01 34.72
CA ILE A 902 -4.08 7.76 34.20
C ILE A 902 -4.10 7.68 32.67
N THR A 903 -5.12 7.06 32.09
CA THR A 903 -5.25 6.89 30.63
C THR A 903 -5.52 8.24 29.96
N ASP A 904 -6.39 9.07 30.53
CA ASP A 904 -6.68 10.41 30.03
C ASP A 904 -5.41 11.27 30.01
N GLU A 905 -4.61 11.27 31.08
CA GLU A 905 -3.32 11.98 31.10
C GLU A 905 -2.33 11.41 30.07
N ILE A 906 -2.30 10.09 29.86
CA ILE A 906 -1.44 9.48 28.82
C ILE A 906 -1.86 9.96 27.43
N ILE A 907 -3.16 9.93 27.12
CA ILE A 907 -3.70 10.36 25.81
C ILE A 907 -3.44 11.86 25.60
N ASP A 908 -3.67 12.71 26.60
CA ASP A 908 -3.39 14.14 26.54
C ASP A 908 -1.92 14.45 26.20
N TYR A 909 -0.98 13.69 26.77
CA TYR A 909 0.44 13.87 26.48
C TYR A 909 0.90 13.27 25.16
N LEU A 910 0.25 12.19 24.69
CA LEU A 910 0.58 11.56 23.40
C LEU A 910 -0.06 12.28 22.21
N THR A 911 -1.19 12.96 22.40
CA THR A 911 -1.88 13.74 21.35
C THR A 911 -1.41 15.21 21.30
N GLY A 912 -0.85 15.74 22.40
CA GLY A 912 -0.32 17.10 22.46
C GLY A 912 1.09 17.27 21.86
N ASP A 913 1.34 18.42 21.24
CA ASP A 913 2.61 18.85 20.61
C ASP A 913 3.85 18.94 21.56
N LYS A 914 3.76 18.40 22.79
CA LYS A 914 4.72 18.65 23.89
C LYS A 914 5.46 17.42 24.43
N ALA A 915 5.04 16.19 24.14
CA ALA A 915 5.77 15.00 24.58
C ALA A 915 5.69 13.85 23.57
N SER A 916 6.81 13.18 23.33
CA SER A 916 6.88 11.99 22.48
C SER A 916 7.02 10.70 23.29
N ILE A 917 7.14 10.81 24.62
CA ILE A 917 7.53 9.71 25.50
C ILE A 917 6.83 9.88 26.87
N VAL A 918 5.99 8.92 27.25
CA VAL A 918 5.33 8.85 28.56
C VAL A 918 5.80 7.59 29.30
N ALA A 919 6.19 7.69 30.55
CA ALA A 919 6.58 6.55 31.38
C ALA A 919 5.67 6.44 32.61
N LEU A 920 5.14 5.25 32.85
CA LEU A 920 4.42 4.93 34.09
C LEU A 920 5.39 4.34 35.10
N TYR A 921 5.55 4.99 36.24
CA TYR A 921 6.42 4.55 37.34
C TYR A 921 5.57 4.26 38.58
N THR A 922 5.66 3.04 39.12
CA THR A 922 4.97 2.68 40.37
C THR A 922 5.84 2.94 41.60
N ILE A 923 5.29 3.71 42.54
CA ILE A 923 5.99 4.10 43.78
C ILE A 923 6.26 2.89 44.68
N SER A 924 5.31 1.95 44.77
CA SER A 924 5.36 0.81 45.70
C SER A 924 6.50 -0.15 45.36
N ASP A 925 6.70 -0.40 44.06
CA ASP A 925 7.56 -1.49 43.58
C ASP A 925 8.82 -1.01 42.84
N SER A 926 9.01 0.31 42.73
CA SER A 926 10.11 0.91 41.95
C SER A 926 10.22 0.34 40.52
N TYR A 927 9.06 0.00 39.94
CA TYR A 927 8.93 -0.58 38.61
C TYR A 927 8.41 0.48 37.64
N TYR A 928 8.82 0.40 36.38
CA TYR A 928 8.32 1.32 35.36
C TYR A 928 8.19 0.68 33.99
N ARG A 929 7.33 1.27 33.18
CA ARG A 929 7.17 1.01 31.75
C ARG A 929 7.11 2.31 30.97
N VAL A 930 7.59 2.28 29.73
CA VAL A 930 7.66 3.45 28.86
C VAL A 930 6.77 3.19 27.64
N ILE A 931 5.95 4.17 27.31
CA ILE A 931 5.06 4.25 26.15
C ILE A 931 5.70 5.25 25.17
N ILE A 932 5.96 4.80 23.94
CA ILE A 932 6.70 5.56 22.90
C ILE A 932 6.00 5.42 21.56
#